data_AF-A0A9P3G4D3-F1
#
_entry.id   AF-A0A9P3G4D3-F1
#
_cell.length_a   1.000
_cell.length_b   1.000
_cell.length_c   1.000
_cell.angle_alpha   90.00
_cell.angle_beta   90.00
_cell.angle_gamma   90.00
#
_symmetry.space_group_name_H-M   'P 1'
#
loop_
_entity.id
_entity.type
_entity.pdbx_description
1 polymer ?
#
loop_
_entity_poly.entity_id
_entity_poly.type
_entity_poly.pdbx_seq_one_letter_code
_entity_poly.pdbx_strand_id
1 'polypeptide(L)'
;MLDSGKNLATPQALASLERILIAWRDGSMLHVPPQVLHLLEHRVTFPQGHSDGTFNYTPDYSSLTGADALKVRALEGVAAKHGFGLRLVGANLFISGTGFTDPGDQRQMPKCTFNEVNEKESYLKNFVRLDGTVIDDEQSELDERMAIPRNLFDAMEDQGPDDQEFDEWDEEEHRGTIFQSYFRTLLVIWPPWSAAAVDPAGAFARLDSAKGADEGSLSLVRGLIRSGDPKSIQAVCGAACRWNDAQLWNDALSASDVTTAAVPTETFLEGIRCFGFEAIERGLEAILRAADQDGHSSLLYLRDLLVHMDKAQGDSGAESAQDVRMLQWAGDQLISILEDMVGVSEFSSAILVGLARMLGGIPFVKKRLLSALASSAECTFVAKFAALIHADSELSDNTLVSTLLSSALAHVSPQDSLRTYDEAYFYLDICVATGQKPLLPALVDRALDVARLSYARQRAHVVEVMLPMVAHLAVYAPEMTECRHALRDAAVRMYFDRRIMHADVPAFGGYDPYVEWEAEAERMLQATVEGARGDTAYFFSSVAPKLMTAKLHDEALRDWTEELVRRRDWDDIKDSAAPAGVTLDQLIASLGARYGNSVLLKTASDVAFVLSHGVSVPEFRQSVLRRLTDTASLTPRYISDVLAPSLSELKALAADAACPPDVADSLRTIFNAWLDVVLGQPPPPEPAVTDALRALPAWKCECASCGQARAFLKQSDDKKLLLPRIGAPTRRHVKKEMRKYLVLVSSLETVKRAPQGLRIQKASSLVQLHQYRAKQIAGVKILTGLSTDDGKLRGLLGPVYDRALVALRTLKKHELPAAGSLRPTKRENNLTEEEKHIATDSGEEIMAASDERPAKKLKEDLSSEQLWASLLKW
;
A
#
# COMPACT_ATOMS: atom_id res chain seq x y z
N MET A 1 24.43 -28.04 37.47
CA MET A 1 25.34 -29.18 37.80
C MET A 1 26.32 -29.43 36.68
N LEU A 2 25.84 -29.59 35.44
CA LEU A 2 26.68 -29.77 34.26
C LEU A 2 27.70 -28.62 34.04
N ASP A 3 27.31 -27.36 34.26
CA ASP A 3 28.21 -26.20 34.11
C ASP A 3 29.30 -26.04 35.18
N SER A 4 29.18 -26.70 36.33
CA SER A 4 29.94 -26.27 37.52
C SER A 4 31.45 -26.57 37.48
N GLY A 5 31.99 -27.07 36.35
CA GLY A 5 33.37 -27.54 36.21
C GLY A 5 33.73 -28.69 37.16
N LYS A 6 32.77 -29.16 37.99
CA LYS A 6 32.96 -30.22 38.96
C LYS A 6 33.05 -31.55 38.24
N ASN A 7 33.98 -32.38 38.68
CA ASN A 7 34.12 -33.74 38.15
C ASN A 7 32.85 -34.55 38.42
N LEU A 8 32.06 -34.79 37.36
CA LEU A 8 30.83 -35.59 37.39
C LEU A 8 31.10 -37.04 37.82
N ALA A 9 32.36 -37.50 37.81
CA ALA A 9 32.74 -38.84 38.24
C ALA A 9 32.67 -39.06 39.77
N THR A 10 32.35 -38.04 40.57
CA THR A 10 32.17 -38.23 42.02
C THR A 10 30.81 -38.93 42.32
N PRO A 11 30.77 -39.92 43.24
CA PRO A 11 29.53 -40.64 43.56
C PRO A 11 28.36 -39.73 43.99
N GLN A 12 28.66 -38.62 44.68
CA GLN A 12 27.66 -37.66 45.11
C GLN A 12 27.05 -36.87 43.95
N ALA A 13 27.85 -36.54 42.93
CA ALA A 13 27.35 -35.88 41.72
C ALA A 13 26.46 -36.83 40.92
N LEU A 14 26.86 -38.09 40.71
CA LEU A 14 26.05 -39.11 40.05
C LEU A 14 24.71 -39.35 40.75
N ALA A 15 24.70 -39.49 42.08
CA ALA A 15 23.47 -39.67 42.85
C ALA A 15 22.53 -38.45 42.80
N SER A 16 23.08 -37.25 42.61
CA SER A 16 22.28 -36.03 42.48
C SER A 16 21.71 -35.89 41.07
N LEU A 17 22.50 -36.21 40.05
CA LEU A 17 22.06 -36.28 38.66
C LEU A 17 20.96 -37.33 38.48
N GLU A 18 21.12 -38.51 39.09
CA GLU A 18 20.12 -39.57 39.09
C GLU A 18 18.77 -39.09 39.63
N ARG A 19 18.75 -38.37 40.76
CA ARG A 19 17.51 -37.80 41.31
C ARG A 19 16.86 -36.79 40.37
N ILE A 20 17.65 -35.98 39.68
CA ILE A 20 17.15 -35.00 38.70
C ILE A 20 16.52 -35.72 37.50
N LEU A 21 17.21 -36.74 36.95
CA LEU A 21 16.69 -37.51 35.82
C LEU A 21 15.41 -38.26 36.18
N ILE A 22 15.31 -38.83 37.38
CA ILE A 22 14.05 -39.45 37.85
C ILE A 22 12.92 -38.43 37.90
N ALA A 23 13.15 -37.26 38.51
CA ALA A 23 12.13 -36.22 38.61
C ALA A 23 11.73 -35.64 37.23
N TRP A 24 12.66 -35.57 36.28
CA TRP A 24 12.41 -35.19 34.89
C TRP A 24 11.56 -36.25 34.17
N ARG A 25 11.95 -37.53 34.26
CA ARG A 25 11.21 -38.65 33.64
C ARG A 25 9.76 -38.70 34.12
N ASP A 26 9.55 -38.50 35.41
CA ASP A 26 8.23 -38.58 36.03
C ASP A 26 7.38 -37.33 35.76
N GLY A 27 7.91 -36.33 35.04
CA GLY A 27 7.20 -35.10 34.66
C GLY A 27 6.69 -34.30 35.86
N SER A 28 7.29 -34.52 37.05
CA SER A 28 6.74 -34.03 38.31
C SER A 28 7.02 -32.55 38.58
N MET A 29 7.79 -31.88 37.71
CA MET A 29 8.05 -30.44 37.81
C MET A 29 7.14 -29.66 36.85
N LEU A 30 6.68 -28.49 37.27
CA LEU A 30 6.07 -27.54 36.34
C LEU A 30 7.15 -27.09 35.34
N HIS A 31 6.86 -27.13 34.03
CA HIS A 31 7.76 -26.67 32.95
C HIS A 31 9.06 -27.46 32.80
N VAL A 32 8.93 -28.78 32.74
CA VAL A 32 10.04 -29.67 32.41
C VAL A 32 10.34 -29.58 30.90
N PRO A 33 11.58 -29.24 30.48
CA PRO A 33 11.89 -29.13 29.06
C PRO A 33 11.81 -30.51 28.37
N PRO A 34 11.39 -30.58 27.10
CA PRO A 34 11.32 -31.84 26.35
C PRO A 34 12.71 -32.41 26.07
N GLN A 35 13.73 -31.55 26.01
CA GLN A 35 15.13 -31.94 25.88
C GLN A 35 16.02 -30.91 26.56
N VAL A 36 17.26 -31.29 26.83
CA VAL A 36 18.31 -30.40 27.31
C VAL A 36 19.49 -30.50 26.36
N LEU A 37 20.02 -29.35 25.94
CA LEU A 37 21.14 -29.22 25.03
C LEU A 37 22.37 -28.77 25.81
N HIS A 38 23.36 -29.65 25.99
CA HIS A 38 24.56 -29.30 26.73
C HIS A 38 25.74 -29.02 25.79
N LEU A 39 26.30 -27.82 25.85
CA LEU A 39 27.48 -27.43 25.08
C LEU A 39 28.72 -28.20 25.57
N LEU A 40 29.36 -28.91 24.65
CA LEU A 40 30.65 -29.56 24.90
C LEU A 40 31.80 -28.58 24.62
N GLU A 41 32.88 -28.71 25.37
CA GLU A 41 34.11 -27.92 25.19
C GLU A 41 34.89 -28.40 23.95
N HIS A 42 34.84 -29.70 23.66
CA HIS A 42 35.50 -30.29 22.51
C HIS A 42 34.66 -30.14 21.24
N ARG A 43 35.21 -29.44 20.24
CA ARG A 43 34.63 -29.35 18.89
C ARG A 43 34.91 -30.65 18.16
N VAL A 44 33.87 -31.41 17.88
CA VAL A 44 33.93 -32.57 17.00
C VAL A 44 33.59 -32.13 15.60
N THR A 45 34.51 -32.25 14.64
CA THR A 45 34.23 -31.98 13.23
C THR A 45 33.31 -33.06 12.68
N PHE A 46 32.05 -32.68 12.41
CA PHE A 46 31.15 -33.48 11.58
C PHE A 46 31.56 -33.24 10.12
N PRO A 47 31.61 -34.28 9.26
CA PRO A 47 31.84 -34.07 7.83
C PRO A 47 30.76 -33.13 7.32
N GLN A 48 31.14 -31.90 6.96
CA GLN A 48 30.26 -31.09 6.15
C GLN A 48 30.16 -31.82 4.82
N GLY A 49 28.95 -32.21 4.44
CA GLY A 49 28.70 -32.88 3.18
C GLY A 49 29.13 -31.99 2.01
N HIS A 50 30.41 -32.04 1.65
CA HIS A 50 30.76 -31.77 0.27
C HIS A 50 29.97 -32.79 -0.55
N SER A 51 29.20 -32.29 -1.50
CA SER A 51 28.29 -33.06 -2.37
C SER A 51 28.98 -34.20 -3.16
N ASP A 52 30.30 -34.34 -3.03
CA ASP A 52 31.14 -35.37 -3.65
C ASP A 52 31.24 -36.68 -2.83
N GLY A 53 30.46 -36.83 -1.75
CA GLY A 53 30.11 -38.13 -1.15
C GLY A 53 31.25 -39.02 -0.61
N THR A 54 32.45 -38.49 -0.39
CA THR A 54 33.66 -39.33 -0.20
C THR A 54 34.31 -39.33 1.20
N PHE A 55 33.71 -38.70 2.23
CA PHE A 55 34.21 -38.77 3.61
C PHE A 55 33.21 -39.42 4.59
N ASN A 56 33.41 -40.72 4.87
CA ASN A 56 32.58 -41.55 5.79
C ASN A 56 32.96 -41.43 7.28
N TYR A 57 33.49 -40.31 7.76
CA TYR A 57 33.87 -40.20 9.17
C TYR A 57 32.74 -39.62 10.01
N THR A 58 31.77 -40.44 10.42
CA THR A 58 30.76 -40.01 11.38
C THR A 58 31.32 -40.00 12.80
N PRO A 59 31.22 -38.88 13.52
CA PRO A 59 31.77 -38.79 14.86
C PRO A 59 31.05 -39.74 15.81
N ASP A 60 31.79 -40.65 16.42
CA ASP A 60 31.31 -41.53 17.48
C ASP A 60 31.74 -41.03 18.85
N TYR A 61 31.28 -41.68 19.92
CA TYR A 61 31.72 -41.38 21.28
C TYR A 61 33.26 -41.43 21.45
N SER A 62 33.97 -42.23 20.64
CA SER A 62 35.44 -42.32 20.71
C SER A 62 36.16 -41.06 20.20
N SER A 63 35.46 -40.22 19.43
CA SER A 63 35.96 -38.90 18.99
C SER A 63 35.99 -37.86 20.11
N LEU A 64 35.23 -38.06 21.20
CA LEU A 64 35.28 -37.18 22.36
C LEU A 64 36.56 -37.45 23.15
N THR A 65 37.23 -36.38 23.57
CA THR A 65 38.45 -36.46 24.39
C THR A 65 38.31 -35.67 25.69
N GLY A 66 39.22 -35.93 26.64
CA GLY A 66 39.33 -35.13 27.86
C GLY A 66 38.10 -35.16 28.77
N ALA A 67 37.70 -33.98 29.24
CA ALA A 67 36.63 -33.82 30.22
C ALA A 67 35.26 -34.22 29.65
N ASP A 68 34.98 -33.92 28.39
CA ASP A 68 33.67 -34.20 27.78
C ASP A 68 33.42 -35.69 27.60
N ALA A 69 34.43 -36.46 27.19
CA ALA A 69 34.31 -37.93 27.15
C ALA A 69 33.93 -38.51 28.52
N LEU A 70 34.58 -38.02 29.60
CA LEU A 70 34.26 -38.45 30.96
C LEU A 70 32.85 -38.03 31.39
N LYS A 71 32.41 -36.80 31.05
CA LYS A 71 31.05 -36.31 31.34
C LYS A 71 30.00 -37.17 30.62
N VAL A 72 30.16 -37.41 29.31
CA VAL A 72 29.22 -38.19 28.49
C VAL A 72 29.14 -39.64 28.98
N ARG A 73 30.28 -40.28 29.32
CA ARG A 73 30.30 -41.65 29.87
C ARG A 73 29.53 -41.78 31.18
N ALA A 74 29.73 -40.80 32.07
CA ALA A 74 29.06 -40.75 33.36
C ALA A 74 27.54 -40.58 33.19
N LEU A 75 27.14 -39.72 32.26
CA LEU A 75 25.74 -39.50 31.90
C LEU A 75 25.11 -40.74 31.26
N GLU A 76 25.81 -41.42 30.34
CA GLU A 76 25.32 -42.60 29.63
C GLU A 76 24.85 -43.71 30.58
N GLY A 77 25.66 -44.04 31.59
CA GLY A 77 25.29 -45.07 32.57
C GLY A 77 24.02 -44.72 33.37
N VAL A 78 23.85 -43.45 33.75
CA VAL A 78 22.68 -43.00 34.52
C VAL A 78 21.45 -42.84 33.61
N ALA A 79 21.64 -42.28 32.42
CA ALA A 79 20.60 -42.08 31.42
C ALA A 79 19.99 -43.42 30.98
N ALA A 80 20.82 -44.41 30.64
CA ALA A 80 20.37 -45.74 30.24
C ALA A 80 19.57 -46.44 31.34
N LYS A 81 19.98 -46.31 32.61
CA LYS A 81 19.26 -46.87 33.77
C LYS A 81 17.83 -46.34 33.90
N HIS A 82 17.59 -45.10 33.48
CA HIS A 82 16.30 -44.42 33.61
C HIS A 82 15.57 -44.22 32.26
N GLY A 83 16.09 -44.83 31.19
CA GLY A 83 15.49 -44.79 29.85
C GLY A 83 15.65 -43.46 29.09
N PHE A 84 16.55 -42.58 29.52
CA PHE A 84 16.84 -41.35 28.79
C PHE A 84 17.61 -41.62 27.51
N GLY A 85 17.29 -40.87 26.46
CA GLY A 85 18.08 -40.82 25.24
C GLY A 85 19.25 -39.84 25.36
N LEU A 86 20.36 -40.18 24.71
CA LEU A 86 21.54 -39.34 24.56
C LEU A 86 21.98 -39.33 23.09
N ARG A 87 22.31 -38.14 22.57
CA ARG A 87 22.85 -37.94 21.20
C ARG A 87 23.88 -36.82 21.17
N LEU A 88 24.77 -36.90 20.20
CA LEU A 88 25.59 -35.76 19.78
C LEU A 88 24.91 -35.06 18.61
N VAL A 89 24.96 -33.74 18.60
CA VAL A 89 24.42 -32.92 17.52
C VAL A 89 25.37 -31.77 17.22
N GLY A 90 25.47 -31.38 15.95
CA GLY A 90 26.17 -30.17 15.54
C GLY A 90 25.24 -28.96 15.66
N ALA A 91 25.59 -27.99 16.50
CA ALA A 91 24.94 -26.69 16.54
C ALA A 91 25.65 -25.71 15.61
N ASN A 92 24.88 -25.09 14.74
CA ASN A 92 25.33 -24.04 13.84
C ASN A 92 24.66 -22.74 14.24
N LEU A 93 25.45 -21.69 14.31
CA LEU A 93 24.98 -20.32 14.48
C LEU A 93 25.58 -19.50 13.34
N PHE A 94 24.71 -18.89 12.54
CA PHE A 94 25.06 -18.02 11.43
C PHE A 94 24.66 -16.60 11.78
N ILE A 95 25.60 -15.67 11.64
CA ILE A 95 25.38 -14.26 11.90
C ILE A 95 25.74 -13.49 10.65
N SER A 96 24.83 -12.65 10.17
CA SER A 96 25.07 -11.72 9.08
C SER A 96 24.82 -10.28 9.53
N GLY A 97 25.54 -9.34 8.93
CA GLY A 97 25.48 -7.95 9.37
C GLY A 97 26.43 -7.04 8.63
N THR A 98 26.32 -5.75 8.87
CA THR A 98 27.26 -4.77 8.32
C THR A 98 28.50 -4.69 9.20
N GLY A 99 29.67 -4.49 8.61
CA GLY A 99 30.84 -4.13 9.38
C GLY A 99 31.90 -3.36 8.61
N PHE A 100 32.92 -2.95 9.35
CA PHE A 100 34.00 -2.10 8.86
C PHE A 100 35.32 -2.87 8.84
N THR A 101 36.14 -2.58 7.83
CA THR A 101 37.55 -2.95 7.83
C THR A 101 38.37 -1.74 8.26
N ASP A 102 39.38 -1.93 9.12
CA ASP A 102 40.31 -0.85 9.44
C ASP A 102 41.13 -0.55 8.17
N PRO A 103 41.06 0.67 7.61
CA PRO A 103 41.69 1.01 6.33
C PRO A 103 43.22 0.88 6.34
N GLY A 104 43.85 0.62 7.50
CA GLY A 104 45.29 0.44 7.65
C GLY A 104 45.86 -0.91 7.23
N ASP A 105 45.07 -1.97 7.04
CA ASP A 105 45.58 -3.34 6.91
C ASP A 105 45.14 -4.09 5.63
N GLN A 106 45.47 -3.52 4.46
CA GLN A 106 45.10 -4.07 3.15
C GLN A 106 45.83 -5.38 2.75
N ARG A 107 46.63 -6.00 3.62
CA ARG A 107 47.50 -7.14 3.25
C ARG A 107 47.17 -8.47 3.94
N GLN A 108 46.25 -8.49 4.90
CA GLN A 108 45.69 -9.72 5.50
C GLN A 108 44.18 -9.54 5.59
N MET A 109 43.38 -10.60 5.40
CA MET A 109 41.93 -10.51 5.60
C MET A 109 41.69 -9.89 6.99
N PRO A 110 41.15 -8.66 7.05
CA PRO A 110 41.05 -7.95 8.31
C PRO A 110 40.13 -8.74 9.24
N LYS A 111 40.45 -8.77 10.53
CA LYS A 111 39.49 -9.23 11.54
C LYS A 111 38.33 -8.23 11.56
N CYS A 112 37.32 -8.48 10.75
CA CYS A 112 36.11 -7.68 10.71
C CYS A 112 35.28 -7.96 11.97
N THR A 113 34.76 -6.91 12.58
CA THR A 113 33.75 -7.01 13.66
C THR A 113 32.44 -6.44 13.15
N PHE A 114 31.31 -7.04 13.54
CA PHE A 114 30.00 -6.49 13.24
C PHE A 114 29.85 -5.08 13.80
N ASN A 115 29.39 -4.16 12.97
CA ASN A 115 28.87 -2.87 13.39
C ASN A 115 27.37 -3.00 13.75
N GLU A 116 26.63 -3.70 12.90
CA GLU A 116 25.21 -3.97 13.09
C GLU A 116 24.92 -5.40 12.64
N VAL A 117 24.23 -6.18 13.47
CA VAL A 117 23.78 -7.54 13.14
C VAL A 117 22.42 -7.43 12.49
N ASN A 118 22.32 -7.88 11.25
CA ASN A 118 21.07 -7.87 10.48
C ASN A 118 20.27 -9.15 10.75
N GLU A 119 20.97 -10.29 10.80
CA GLU A 119 20.34 -11.61 10.89
C GLU A 119 21.16 -12.54 11.79
N LYS A 120 20.45 -13.37 12.56
CA LYS A 120 21.03 -14.39 13.42
C LYS A 120 20.19 -15.65 13.30
N GLU A 121 20.70 -16.63 12.56
CA GLU A 121 20.05 -17.92 12.37
C GLU A 121 20.76 -18.99 13.19
N SER A 122 20.00 -19.89 13.81
CA SER A 122 20.59 -20.99 14.57
C SER A 122 19.82 -22.29 14.36
N TYR A 123 20.56 -23.36 14.12
CA TYR A 123 19.97 -24.66 13.85
C TYR A 123 20.89 -25.81 14.27
N LEU A 124 20.28 -26.94 14.55
CA LEU A 124 20.90 -28.22 14.85
C LEU A 124 20.97 -29.05 13.56
N LYS A 125 22.11 -29.72 13.34
CA LYS A 125 22.38 -30.65 12.24
C LYS A 125 23.11 -31.88 12.74
N ASN A 126 23.11 -32.95 11.93
CA ASN A 126 23.89 -34.17 12.18
C ASN A 126 23.56 -34.79 13.55
N PHE A 127 22.33 -35.28 13.73
CA PHE A 127 22.00 -36.03 14.95
C PHE A 127 22.65 -37.41 14.89
N VAL A 128 23.62 -37.64 15.78
CA VAL A 128 24.42 -38.87 15.82
C VAL A 128 24.25 -39.56 17.16
N ARG A 129 24.00 -40.88 17.12
CA ARG A 129 24.03 -41.74 18.30
C ARG A 129 25.42 -41.75 18.90
N LEU A 130 25.52 -42.08 20.19
CA LEU A 130 26.84 -42.25 20.83
C LEU A 130 27.69 -43.35 20.15
N ASP A 131 27.08 -44.28 19.39
CA ASP A 131 27.79 -45.29 18.61
C ASP A 131 28.26 -44.83 17.21
N GLY A 132 28.04 -43.56 16.85
CA GLY A 132 28.43 -43.00 15.54
C GLY A 132 27.39 -43.16 14.43
N THR A 133 26.23 -43.78 14.70
CA THR A 133 25.14 -43.91 13.72
C THR A 133 24.42 -42.59 13.53
N VAL A 134 24.43 -42.04 12.31
CA VAL A 134 23.62 -40.87 11.93
C VAL A 134 22.16 -41.28 11.87
N ILE A 135 21.32 -40.46 12.48
CA ILE A 135 19.87 -40.70 12.51
C ILE A 135 19.17 -39.75 11.57
N ASP A 136 19.57 -38.48 11.62
CA ASP A 136 18.90 -37.40 10.92
C ASP A 136 19.90 -36.32 10.52
N ASP A 137 19.74 -35.83 9.30
CA ASP A 137 20.48 -34.71 8.71
C ASP A 137 19.56 -33.48 8.54
N GLU A 138 18.28 -33.59 8.91
CA GLU A 138 17.35 -32.47 8.86
C GLU A 138 17.74 -31.38 9.85
N GLN A 139 17.54 -30.14 9.42
CA GLN A 139 17.81 -28.95 10.21
C GLN A 139 16.65 -28.73 11.19
N SER A 140 16.94 -28.65 12.48
CA SER A 140 15.95 -28.24 13.49
C SER A 140 16.37 -26.93 14.14
N GLU A 141 15.42 -26.05 14.43
CA GLU A 141 15.70 -24.77 15.09
C GLU A 141 16.28 -24.99 16.50
N LEU A 142 17.31 -24.22 16.85
CA LEU A 142 17.99 -24.32 18.13
C LEU A 142 17.34 -23.40 19.18
N ASP A 143 16.56 -23.96 20.11
CA ASP A 143 16.01 -23.20 21.25
C ASP A 143 17.04 -23.08 22.39
N GLU A 144 17.70 -21.92 22.48
CA GLU A 144 18.65 -21.55 23.54
C GLU A 144 18.08 -21.73 24.96
N ARG A 145 16.76 -21.63 25.16
CA ARG A 145 16.14 -21.81 26.50
C ARG A 145 16.29 -23.24 27.02
N MET A 146 16.50 -24.19 26.12
CA MET A 146 16.77 -25.60 26.45
C MET A 146 18.28 -25.88 26.63
N ALA A 147 19.13 -24.88 26.40
CA ALA A 147 20.57 -25.04 26.42
C ALA A 147 21.23 -24.80 27.78
N ILE A 148 22.38 -25.44 27.93
CA ILE A 148 23.29 -25.35 29.06
C ILE A 148 24.70 -25.14 28.49
N PRO A 149 25.27 -23.92 28.59
CA PRO A 149 24.76 -22.78 29.35
C PRO A 149 23.54 -22.13 28.68
N ARG A 150 22.78 -21.34 29.47
CA ARG A 150 21.57 -20.63 28.98
C ARG A 150 21.87 -19.49 28.01
N ASN A 151 23.10 -19.01 27.97
CA ASN A 151 23.61 -18.02 27.02
C ASN A 151 24.41 -18.75 25.93
N LEU A 152 23.76 -19.72 25.27
CA LEU A 152 24.45 -20.65 24.37
C LEU A 152 25.13 -19.89 23.23
N PHE A 153 24.44 -18.92 22.64
CA PHE A 153 24.98 -18.18 21.50
C PHE A 153 26.18 -17.34 21.89
N ASP A 154 26.12 -16.64 23.03
CA ASP A 154 27.28 -15.89 23.56
C ASP A 154 28.47 -16.84 23.81
N ALA A 155 28.22 -18.03 24.37
CA ALA A 155 29.27 -19.03 24.62
C ALA A 155 29.86 -19.61 23.33
N MET A 156 29.09 -19.64 22.23
CA MET A 156 29.59 -19.99 20.89
C MET A 156 30.44 -18.86 20.31
N GLU A 157 29.97 -17.61 20.42
CA GLU A 157 30.64 -16.40 19.93
C GLU A 157 31.97 -16.13 20.65
N ASP A 158 32.01 -16.32 21.97
CA ASP A 158 33.20 -16.16 22.82
C ASP A 158 34.37 -17.08 22.41
N GLN A 159 34.06 -18.19 21.74
CA GLN A 159 35.06 -19.13 21.21
C GLN A 159 35.59 -18.73 19.82
N GLY A 160 35.04 -17.68 19.21
CA GLY A 160 35.40 -17.17 17.89
C GLY A 160 34.69 -17.88 16.73
N PRO A 161 34.53 -17.19 15.58
CA PRO A 161 33.90 -17.77 14.39
C PRO A 161 34.80 -18.87 13.81
N ASP A 162 34.17 -19.93 13.33
CA ASP A 162 34.87 -21.01 12.64
C ASP A 162 35.11 -20.69 11.18
N ASP A 163 34.22 -19.88 10.59
CA ASP A 163 34.37 -19.31 9.27
C ASP A 163 33.89 -17.86 9.26
N GLN A 164 34.55 -17.02 8.47
CA GLN A 164 34.21 -15.62 8.31
C GLN A 164 34.40 -15.20 6.85
N GLU A 165 33.30 -14.85 6.21
CA GLU A 165 33.27 -14.30 4.87
C GLU A 165 32.93 -12.79 4.92
N PHE A 166 33.46 -12.06 3.96
CA PHE A 166 33.21 -10.62 3.80
C PHE A 166 32.84 -10.37 2.35
N ASP A 167 31.61 -9.94 2.11
CA ASP A 167 31.05 -9.73 0.77
C ASP A 167 30.64 -8.27 0.56
N GLU A 168 30.66 -7.86 -0.71
CA GLU A 168 30.21 -6.55 -1.21
C GLU A 168 30.78 -5.34 -0.45
N TRP A 169 31.99 -4.91 -0.83
CA TRP A 169 32.58 -3.66 -0.34
C TRP A 169 31.94 -2.45 -1.03
N ASP A 170 31.20 -1.64 -0.27
CA ASP A 170 30.78 -0.31 -0.68
C ASP A 170 31.94 0.68 -0.48
N GLU A 171 32.52 1.14 -1.60
CA GLU A 171 33.62 2.11 -1.59
C GLU A 171 33.20 3.48 -1.04
N GLU A 172 31.94 3.89 -1.19
CA GLU A 172 31.46 5.20 -0.75
C GLU A 172 31.20 5.24 0.76
N GLU A 173 30.62 4.16 1.31
CA GLU A 173 30.30 4.08 2.75
C GLU A 173 31.38 3.40 3.61
N HIS A 174 32.35 2.75 2.96
CA HIS A 174 33.38 1.92 3.61
C HIS A 174 32.78 0.80 4.46
N ARG A 175 31.68 0.22 3.99
CA ARG A 175 30.93 -0.85 4.67
C ARG A 175 30.84 -2.05 3.74
N GLY A 176 30.83 -3.24 4.32
CA GLY A 176 30.45 -4.45 3.61
C GLY A 176 29.70 -5.41 4.52
N THR A 177 29.18 -6.47 3.92
CA THR A 177 28.43 -7.50 4.63
C THR A 177 29.40 -8.53 5.16
N ILE A 178 29.38 -8.74 6.48
CA ILE A 178 30.11 -9.83 7.14
C ILE A 178 29.17 -11.00 7.31
N PHE A 179 29.67 -12.20 7.06
CA PHE A 179 29.03 -13.45 7.44
C PHE A 179 29.97 -14.21 8.38
N GLN A 180 29.48 -14.57 9.56
CA GLN A 180 30.24 -15.37 10.52
C GLN A 180 29.46 -16.65 10.83
N SER A 181 30.16 -17.79 10.70
CA SER A 181 29.61 -19.11 11.02
C SER A 181 30.31 -19.68 12.24
N TYR A 182 29.50 -20.16 13.19
CA TYR A 182 29.94 -20.80 14.42
C TYR A 182 29.39 -22.23 14.48
N PHE A 183 30.25 -23.18 14.82
CA PHE A 183 30.00 -24.60 14.83
C PHE A 183 30.46 -25.22 16.15
N ARG A 184 29.52 -25.75 16.94
CA ARG A 184 29.82 -26.46 18.20
C ARG A 184 29.15 -27.82 18.24
N THR A 185 29.63 -28.69 19.14
CA THR A 185 29.01 -29.99 19.41
C THR A 185 28.18 -29.88 20.69
N LEU A 186 26.90 -30.25 20.63
CA LEU A 186 26.03 -30.34 21.79
C LEU A 186 25.73 -31.81 22.12
N LEU A 187 25.58 -32.10 23.40
CA LEU A 187 24.98 -33.34 23.90
C LEU A 187 23.48 -33.08 24.15
N VAL A 188 22.63 -33.77 23.40
CA VAL A 188 21.17 -33.75 23.58
C VAL A 188 20.77 -34.83 24.57
N ILE A 189 19.99 -34.47 25.58
CA ILE A 189 19.45 -35.38 26.60
C ILE A 189 17.94 -35.24 26.60
N TRP A 190 17.19 -36.35 26.57
CA TRP A 190 15.72 -36.28 26.62
C TRP A 190 15.09 -37.51 27.31
N PRO A 191 13.98 -37.33 28.04
CA PRO A 191 13.26 -38.43 28.68
C PRO A 191 12.49 -39.30 27.67
N PRO A 192 12.05 -40.51 28.07
CA PRO A 192 11.26 -41.40 27.21
C PRO A 192 10.02 -40.77 26.59
N TRP A 193 9.32 -39.91 27.34
CA TRP A 193 8.06 -39.30 26.90
C TRP A 193 8.26 -38.20 25.84
N SER A 194 9.46 -37.66 25.68
CA SER A 194 9.77 -36.70 24.61
C SER A 194 10.57 -37.34 23.47
N ALA A 195 10.70 -38.67 23.46
CA ALA A 195 11.42 -39.38 22.43
C ALA A 195 10.90 -39.08 21.03
N ALA A 196 9.59 -38.85 20.85
CA ALA A 196 9.02 -38.51 19.57
C ALA A 196 9.47 -37.14 19.04
N ALA A 197 9.73 -36.17 19.92
CA ALA A 197 10.18 -34.84 19.52
C ALA A 197 11.65 -34.82 19.07
N VAL A 198 12.46 -35.78 19.54
CA VAL A 198 13.91 -35.85 19.25
C VAL A 198 14.26 -37.00 18.29
N ASP A 199 13.42 -38.03 18.25
CA ASP A 199 13.57 -39.25 17.45
C ASP A 199 12.21 -39.80 17.00
N PRO A 200 11.47 -39.07 16.14
CA PRO A 200 10.15 -39.50 15.70
C PRO A 200 10.21 -40.88 15.04
N ALA A 201 11.20 -41.14 14.17
CA ALA A 201 11.36 -42.44 13.51
C ALA A 201 11.57 -43.59 14.50
N GLY A 202 12.46 -43.42 15.49
CA GLY A 202 12.68 -44.43 16.53
C GLY A 202 11.47 -44.62 17.44
N ALA A 203 10.75 -43.55 17.76
CA ALA A 203 9.50 -43.62 18.51
C ALA A 203 8.42 -44.42 17.76
N PHE A 204 8.19 -44.12 16.48
CA PHE A 204 7.22 -44.83 15.65
C PHE A 204 7.58 -46.30 15.48
N ALA A 205 8.85 -46.62 15.16
CA ALA A 205 9.29 -48.00 15.02
C ALA A 205 9.12 -48.81 16.32
N ARG A 206 9.38 -48.19 17.48
CA ARG A 206 9.13 -48.83 18.78
C ARG A 206 7.64 -49.09 19.00
N LEU A 207 6.79 -48.11 18.71
CA LEU A 207 5.35 -48.24 18.85
C LEU A 207 4.77 -49.30 17.89
N ASP A 208 5.29 -49.38 16.67
CA ASP A 208 4.89 -50.39 15.67
C ASP A 208 5.30 -51.81 16.08
N SER A 209 6.46 -51.95 16.74
CA SER A 209 6.94 -53.24 17.24
C SER A 209 6.26 -53.71 18.53
N ALA A 210 5.56 -52.81 19.24
CA ALA A 210 4.96 -53.09 20.53
C ALA A 210 3.70 -53.96 20.38
N LYS A 211 3.69 -55.11 21.07
CA LYS A 211 2.58 -56.08 21.03
C LYS A 211 1.39 -55.72 21.93
N GLY A 212 1.51 -54.67 22.73
CA GLY A 212 0.45 -54.21 23.63
C GLY A 212 0.89 -53.05 24.51
N ALA A 213 -0.02 -52.62 25.39
CA ALA A 213 0.12 -51.47 26.26
C ALA A 213 0.97 -51.75 27.53
N ASP A 214 2.25 -52.12 27.34
CA ASP A 214 3.19 -52.16 28.47
C ASP A 214 3.52 -50.74 28.98
N GLU A 215 4.11 -50.63 30.18
CA GLU A 215 4.37 -49.34 30.82
C GLU A 215 5.28 -48.43 29.96
N GLY A 216 6.25 -49.03 29.27
CA GLY A 216 7.14 -48.31 28.36
C GLY A 216 6.42 -47.76 27.13
N SER A 217 5.55 -48.57 26.52
CA SER A 217 4.77 -48.18 25.34
C SER A 217 3.68 -47.17 25.70
N LEU A 218 3.04 -47.29 26.87
CA LEU A 218 2.08 -46.30 27.37
C LEU A 218 2.76 -44.95 27.66
N SER A 219 3.98 -44.96 28.21
CA SER A 219 4.74 -43.73 28.39
C SER A 219 5.08 -43.06 27.06
N LEU A 220 5.42 -43.86 26.04
CA LEU A 220 5.70 -43.37 24.70
C LEU A 220 4.44 -42.80 24.03
N VAL A 221 3.33 -43.52 24.10
CA VAL A 221 2.02 -43.12 23.61
C VAL A 221 1.57 -41.80 24.22
N ARG A 222 1.66 -41.63 25.53
CA ARG A 222 1.32 -40.35 26.19
C ARG A 222 2.22 -39.21 25.70
N GLY A 223 3.49 -39.50 25.43
CA GLY A 223 4.43 -38.57 24.82
C GLY A 223 4.00 -38.13 23.42
N LEU A 224 3.63 -39.10 22.58
CA LEU A 224 3.12 -38.89 21.23
C LEU A 224 1.82 -38.10 21.21
N ILE A 225 0.85 -38.45 22.07
CA ILE A 225 -0.41 -37.70 22.20
C ILE A 225 -0.15 -36.25 22.64
N ARG A 226 0.76 -36.03 23.60
CA ARG A 226 1.13 -34.68 24.06
C ARG A 226 1.85 -33.84 23.00
N SER A 227 2.49 -34.48 22.03
CA SER A 227 3.19 -33.75 20.97
C SER A 227 2.21 -33.05 20.03
N GLY A 228 0.97 -33.55 19.90
CA GLY A 228 -0.03 -33.04 18.96
C GLY A 228 0.33 -33.22 17.48
N ASP A 229 1.53 -33.76 17.18
CA ASP A 229 2.00 -33.91 15.81
C ASP A 229 1.12 -34.91 15.02
N PRO A 230 0.66 -34.56 13.81
CA PRO A 230 -0.13 -35.43 12.93
C PRO A 230 0.37 -36.87 12.82
N LYS A 231 1.66 -37.07 12.56
CA LYS A 231 2.23 -38.41 12.40
C LYS A 231 2.21 -39.18 13.72
N SER A 232 2.44 -38.49 14.82
CA SER A 232 2.37 -39.03 16.16
C SER A 232 0.96 -39.49 16.53
N ILE A 233 -0.06 -38.67 16.25
CA ILE A 233 -1.46 -39.04 16.45
C ILE A 233 -1.84 -40.23 15.56
N GLN A 234 -1.47 -40.19 14.28
CA GLN A 234 -1.71 -41.29 13.35
C GLN A 234 -1.06 -42.60 13.82
N ALA A 235 0.18 -42.56 14.31
CA ALA A 235 0.88 -43.73 14.82
C ALA A 235 0.22 -44.29 16.09
N VAL A 236 -0.25 -43.43 17.01
CA VAL A 236 -1.00 -43.83 18.20
C VAL A 236 -2.33 -44.45 17.83
N CYS A 237 -3.05 -43.86 16.88
CA CYS A 237 -4.26 -44.43 16.30
C CYS A 237 -3.99 -45.83 15.72
N GLY A 238 -2.98 -45.99 14.87
CA GLY A 238 -2.59 -47.31 14.34
C GLY A 238 -2.27 -48.34 15.43
N ALA A 239 -1.58 -47.91 16.50
CA ALA A 239 -1.32 -48.76 17.66
C ALA A 239 -2.60 -49.15 18.41
N ALA A 240 -3.53 -48.20 18.61
CA ALA A 240 -4.82 -48.46 19.21
C ALA A 240 -5.62 -49.50 18.41
N CYS A 241 -5.65 -49.41 17.08
CA CYS A 241 -6.27 -50.44 16.23
C CYS A 241 -5.62 -51.81 16.40
N ARG A 242 -4.29 -51.90 16.39
CA ARG A 242 -3.55 -53.17 16.58
C ARG A 242 -3.77 -53.77 17.97
N TRP A 243 -3.88 -52.94 18.99
CA TRP A 243 -4.11 -53.37 20.38
C TRP A 243 -5.59 -53.57 20.71
N ASN A 244 -6.48 -53.26 19.75
CA ASN A 244 -7.93 -53.25 19.93
C ASN A 244 -8.40 -52.38 21.12
N ASP A 245 -7.83 -51.19 21.25
CA ASP A 245 -8.09 -50.23 22.34
C ASP A 245 -8.78 -48.96 21.81
N ALA A 246 -10.11 -49.00 21.77
CA ALA A 246 -10.93 -47.85 21.35
C ALA A 246 -10.80 -46.63 22.29
N GLN A 247 -10.45 -46.84 23.56
CA GLN A 247 -10.26 -45.73 24.48
C GLN A 247 -8.99 -44.97 24.13
N LEU A 248 -7.90 -45.69 23.88
CA LEU A 248 -6.65 -45.07 23.43
C LEU A 248 -6.84 -44.28 22.13
N TRP A 249 -7.65 -44.81 21.20
CA TRP A 249 -8.02 -44.09 19.99
C TRP A 249 -8.68 -42.74 20.31
N ASN A 250 -9.73 -42.73 21.14
CA ASN A 250 -10.42 -41.50 21.52
C ASN A 250 -9.53 -40.53 22.31
N ASP A 251 -8.67 -41.04 23.21
CA ASP A 251 -7.72 -40.24 23.98
C ASP A 251 -6.71 -39.53 23.06
N ALA A 252 -6.27 -40.20 21.99
CA ALA A 252 -5.40 -39.58 20.99
C ALA A 252 -6.10 -38.43 20.25
N LEU A 253 -7.37 -38.61 19.87
CA LEU A 253 -8.13 -37.61 19.12
C LEU A 253 -8.68 -36.47 19.98
N SER A 254 -8.84 -36.70 21.29
CA SER A 254 -9.33 -35.70 22.24
C SER A 254 -8.22 -34.81 22.80
N ALA A 255 -6.96 -35.00 22.38
CA ALA A 255 -5.88 -34.10 22.76
C ALA A 255 -6.12 -32.71 22.16
N SER A 256 -5.85 -31.65 22.94
CA SER A 256 -6.33 -30.29 22.69
C SER A 256 -5.85 -29.65 21.39
N ASP A 257 -4.83 -30.23 20.75
CA ASP A 257 -4.10 -29.62 19.64
C ASP A 257 -4.28 -30.43 18.34
N VAL A 258 -5.16 -31.43 18.34
CA VAL A 258 -5.37 -32.32 17.18
C VAL A 258 -6.35 -31.68 16.20
N THR A 259 -5.85 -31.35 15.01
CA THR A 259 -6.66 -30.82 13.90
C THR A 259 -7.12 -31.94 12.96
N THR A 260 -8.03 -31.64 12.04
CA THR A 260 -8.46 -32.61 11.00
C THR A 260 -7.30 -33.06 10.10
N ALA A 261 -6.23 -32.26 9.96
CA ALA A 261 -5.02 -32.63 9.23
C ALA A 261 -4.22 -33.74 9.93
N ALA A 262 -4.40 -33.92 11.24
CA ALA A 262 -3.67 -34.91 12.03
C ALA A 262 -4.12 -36.35 11.76
N VAL A 263 -5.32 -36.54 11.23
CA VAL A 263 -5.93 -37.86 11.05
C VAL A 263 -6.42 -37.98 9.62
N PRO A 264 -5.65 -38.60 8.71
CA PRO A 264 -6.11 -38.85 7.35
C PRO A 264 -7.41 -39.67 7.35
N THR A 265 -8.27 -39.44 6.35
CA THR A 265 -9.57 -40.12 6.22
C THR A 265 -9.42 -41.65 6.24
N GLU A 266 -8.34 -42.20 5.71
CA GLU A 266 -8.03 -43.63 5.72
C GLU A 266 -7.84 -44.17 7.15
N THR A 267 -7.14 -43.42 7.99
CA THR A 267 -6.89 -43.79 9.39
C THR A 267 -8.23 -43.84 10.13
N PHE A 268 -9.11 -42.89 9.84
CA PHE A 268 -10.45 -42.88 10.40
C PHE A 268 -11.29 -44.10 9.97
N LEU A 269 -11.30 -44.43 8.67
CA LEU A 269 -12.02 -45.59 8.16
C LEU A 269 -11.50 -46.90 8.75
N GLU A 270 -10.19 -46.98 9.02
CA GLU A 270 -9.59 -48.11 9.75
C GLU A 270 -10.11 -48.19 11.19
N GLY A 271 -10.19 -47.05 11.89
CA GLY A 271 -10.82 -46.98 13.22
C GLY A 271 -12.27 -47.47 13.20
N ILE A 272 -13.08 -47.07 12.21
CA ILE A 272 -14.45 -47.56 12.05
C ILE A 272 -14.46 -49.08 11.88
N ARG A 273 -13.57 -49.62 11.05
CA ARG A 273 -13.51 -51.08 10.79
C ARG A 273 -13.09 -51.86 12.04
N CYS A 274 -12.17 -51.32 12.83
CA CYS A 274 -11.67 -51.98 14.04
C CYS A 274 -12.68 -51.93 15.21
N PHE A 275 -13.32 -50.78 15.43
CA PHE A 275 -14.08 -50.54 16.66
C PHE A 275 -15.59 -50.34 16.44
N GLY A 276 -16.01 -50.07 15.21
CA GLY A 276 -17.35 -49.57 14.90
C GLY A 276 -17.47 -48.06 15.11
N PHE A 277 -18.40 -47.44 14.38
CA PHE A 277 -18.61 -45.98 14.41
C PHE A 277 -18.95 -45.46 15.81
N GLU A 278 -19.82 -46.15 16.55
CA GLU A 278 -20.27 -45.71 17.89
C GLU A 278 -19.11 -45.55 18.88
N ALA A 279 -18.08 -46.40 18.76
CA ALA A 279 -16.96 -46.41 19.68
C ALA A 279 -16.00 -45.24 19.48
N ILE A 280 -15.95 -44.66 18.28
CA ILE A 280 -15.00 -43.57 17.94
C ILE A 280 -15.70 -42.23 17.62
N GLU A 281 -17.03 -42.19 17.65
CA GLU A 281 -17.86 -41.00 17.41
C GLU A 281 -17.40 -39.79 18.24
N ARG A 282 -17.05 -40.01 19.51
CA ARG A 282 -16.57 -38.93 20.41
C ARG A 282 -15.24 -38.33 19.97
N GLY A 283 -14.29 -39.17 19.56
CA GLY A 283 -12.99 -38.71 19.07
C GLY A 283 -13.13 -37.87 17.80
N LEU A 284 -14.07 -38.23 16.92
CA LEU A 284 -14.37 -37.43 15.73
C LEU A 284 -14.95 -36.05 16.05
N GLU A 285 -15.93 -36.00 16.94
CA GLU A 285 -16.51 -34.73 17.36
C GLU A 285 -15.46 -33.83 18.00
N ALA A 286 -14.52 -34.40 18.75
CA ALA A 286 -13.40 -33.65 19.33
C ALA A 286 -12.53 -33.02 18.24
N ILE A 287 -12.16 -33.77 17.20
CA ILE A 287 -11.37 -33.24 16.06
C ILE A 287 -12.14 -32.17 15.30
N LEU A 288 -13.42 -32.40 14.99
CA LEU A 288 -14.23 -31.44 14.23
C LEU A 288 -14.43 -30.13 14.99
N ARG A 289 -14.50 -30.18 16.33
CA ARG A 289 -14.56 -29.00 17.20
C ARG A 289 -13.20 -28.33 17.42
N ALA A 290 -12.11 -29.11 17.38
CA ALA A 290 -10.75 -28.61 17.53
C ALA A 290 -10.17 -28.02 16.23
N ALA A 291 -10.85 -28.23 15.10
CA ALA A 291 -10.51 -27.61 13.83
C ALA A 291 -10.55 -26.07 13.91
N ASP A 292 -10.01 -25.46 12.86
CA ASP A 292 -9.95 -24.02 12.68
C ASP A 292 -11.28 -23.30 12.97
N GLN A 293 -11.16 -22.07 13.48
CA GLN A 293 -12.32 -21.21 13.76
C GLN A 293 -13.15 -20.90 12.50
N ASP A 294 -12.58 -21.07 11.31
CA ASP A 294 -13.27 -20.84 10.04
C ASP A 294 -14.09 -22.05 9.57
N GLY A 295 -13.97 -23.21 10.26
CA GLY A 295 -14.66 -24.46 9.96
C GLY A 295 -14.33 -25.09 8.60
N HIS A 296 -13.43 -24.50 7.80
CA HIS A 296 -13.16 -24.94 6.45
C HIS A 296 -12.55 -26.34 6.43
N SER A 297 -11.57 -26.59 7.30
CA SER A 297 -10.90 -27.88 7.40
C SER A 297 -11.86 -28.97 7.90
N SER A 298 -12.83 -28.63 8.75
CA SER A 298 -13.91 -29.53 9.17
C SER A 298 -14.87 -29.88 8.05
N LEU A 299 -15.25 -28.92 7.21
CA LEU A 299 -16.12 -29.16 6.05
C LEU A 299 -15.42 -30.04 4.99
N LEU A 300 -14.14 -29.78 4.70
CA LEU A 300 -13.34 -30.63 3.80
C LEU A 300 -13.25 -32.05 4.34
N TYR A 301 -12.94 -32.19 5.62
CA TYR A 301 -12.83 -33.49 6.27
C TYR A 301 -14.14 -34.28 6.20
N LEU A 302 -15.28 -33.64 6.51
CA LEU A 302 -16.60 -34.26 6.37
C LEU A 302 -16.91 -34.66 4.93
N ARG A 303 -16.54 -33.83 3.95
CA ARG A 303 -16.74 -34.15 2.53
C ARG A 303 -15.94 -35.38 2.14
N ASP A 304 -14.66 -35.40 2.45
CA ASP A 304 -13.76 -36.49 2.07
C ASP A 304 -14.20 -37.80 2.72
N LEU A 305 -14.62 -37.73 3.99
CA LEU A 305 -15.24 -38.86 4.67
C LEU A 305 -16.46 -39.41 3.90
N LEU A 306 -17.42 -38.54 3.55
CA LEU A 306 -18.63 -38.97 2.84
C LEU A 306 -18.33 -39.53 1.44
N VAL A 307 -17.35 -38.94 0.72
CA VAL A 307 -16.90 -39.45 -0.59
C VAL A 307 -16.31 -40.86 -0.46
N HIS A 308 -15.53 -41.11 0.59
CA HIS A 308 -14.99 -42.45 0.82
C HIS A 308 -16.06 -43.46 1.22
N MET A 309 -17.07 -43.04 1.97
CA MET A 309 -18.21 -43.89 2.31
C MET A 309 -19.03 -44.28 1.09
N ASP A 310 -19.36 -43.32 0.22
CA ASP A 310 -20.12 -43.55 -1.01
C ASP A 310 -19.41 -44.59 -1.90
N LYS A 311 -18.09 -44.45 -2.06
CA LYS A 311 -17.25 -45.44 -2.76
C LYS A 311 -17.34 -46.84 -2.12
N ALA A 312 -17.31 -46.93 -0.79
CA ALA A 312 -17.39 -48.21 -0.10
C ALA A 312 -18.77 -48.88 -0.21
N GLN A 313 -19.85 -48.10 -0.31
CA GLN A 313 -21.21 -48.61 -0.51
C GLN A 313 -21.41 -49.17 -1.92
N GLY A 314 -20.85 -48.49 -2.94
CA GLY A 314 -20.92 -48.92 -4.34
C GLY A 314 -20.40 -50.35 -4.55
N ASP A 315 -19.42 -50.78 -3.76
CA ASP A 315 -18.83 -52.12 -3.85
C ASP A 315 -19.65 -53.20 -3.12
N SER A 316 -20.42 -52.85 -2.08
CA SER A 316 -21.13 -53.81 -1.22
C SER A 316 -22.62 -53.97 -1.55
N GLY A 317 -23.24 -52.99 -2.22
CA GLY A 317 -24.60 -53.06 -2.74
C GLY A 317 -25.73 -53.10 -1.69
N ALA A 318 -25.41 -53.07 -0.40
CA ALA A 318 -26.38 -53.06 0.69
C ALA A 318 -26.06 -51.92 1.67
N GLU A 319 -27.02 -51.01 1.84
CA GLU A 319 -26.95 -49.92 2.81
C GLU A 319 -26.95 -50.50 4.23
N SER A 320 -25.84 -50.38 4.94
CA SER A 320 -25.75 -50.89 6.31
C SER A 320 -26.42 -49.91 7.29
N ALA A 321 -26.96 -50.41 8.40
CA ALA A 321 -27.52 -49.54 9.45
C ALA A 321 -26.48 -48.55 10.01
N GLN A 322 -25.19 -48.91 9.93
CA GLN A 322 -24.08 -48.07 10.31
C GLN A 322 -23.88 -46.89 9.35
N ASP A 323 -24.09 -47.11 8.04
CA ASP A 323 -24.01 -46.06 7.03
C ASP A 323 -25.09 -45.01 7.23
N VAL A 324 -26.34 -45.43 7.43
CA VAL A 324 -27.47 -44.52 7.68
C VAL A 324 -27.20 -43.64 8.91
N ARG A 325 -26.70 -44.24 10.00
CA ARG A 325 -26.35 -43.50 11.21
C ARG A 325 -25.23 -42.49 10.95
N MET A 326 -24.20 -42.87 10.20
CA MET A 326 -23.06 -42.01 9.93
C MET A 326 -23.44 -40.84 9.00
N LEU A 327 -24.31 -41.06 8.02
CA LEU A 327 -24.89 -39.98 7.21
C LEU A 327 -25.71 -39.00 8.06
N GLN A 328 -26.52 -39.52 8.99
CA GLN A 328 -27.27 -38.68 9.92
C GLN A 328 -26.33 -37.86 10.82
N TRP A 329 -25.31 -38.50 11.40
CA TRP A 329 -24.30 -37.84 12.23
C TRP A 329 -23.53 -36.78 11.44
N ALA A 330 -23.09 -37.07 10.21
CA ALA A 330 -22.38 -36.10 9.37
C ALA A 330 -23.26 -34.88 9.06
N GLY A 331 -24.56 -35.11 8.83
CA GLY A 331 -25.54 -34.04 8.72
C GLY A 331 -25.71 -33.22 10.00
N ASP A 332 -25.66 -33.86 11.17
CA ASP A 332 -25.71 -33.17 12.47
C ASP A 332 -24.44 -32.33 12.73
N GLN A 333 -23.26 -32.87 12.45
CA GLN A 333 -21.99 -32.16 12.58
C GLN A 333 -21.91 -30.98 11.60
N LEU A 334 -22.37 -31.15 10.36
CA LEU A 334 -22.41 -30.06 9.38
C LEU A 334 -23.22 -28.86 9.92
N ILE A 335 -24.38 -29.13 10.53
CA ILE A 335 -25.20 -28.07 11.14
C ILE A 335 -24.48 -27.44 12.33
N SER A 336 -23.87 -28.24 13.22
CA SER A 336 -23.10 -27.72 14.36
C SER A 336 -21.95 -26.82 13.90
N ILE A 337 -21.18 -27.24 12.90
CA ILE A 337 -20.07 -26.47 12.34
C ILE A 337 -20.61 -25.15 11.77
N LEU A 338 -21.72 -25.17 11.04
CA LEU A 338 -22.33 -23.94 10.49
C LEU A 338 -22.87 -22.99 11.55
N GLU A 339 -23.37 -23.51 12.67
CA GLU A 339 -23.83 -22.69 13.80
C GLU A 339 -22.68 -22.05 14.57
N ASP A 340 -21.54 -22.76 14.69
CA ASP A 340 -20.34 -22.31 15.41
C ASP A 340 -19.40 -21.43 14.56
N MET A 341 -19.48 -21.50 13.22
CA MET A 341 -18.61 -20.75 12.32
C MET A 341 -18.84 -19.23 12.41
N VAL A 342 -17.77 -18.49 12.70
CA VAL A 342 -17.75 -17.02 12.64
C VAL A 342 -17.19 -16.60 11.28
N GLY A 343 -18.08 -16.51 10.28
CA GLY A 343 -17.72 -16.11 8.91
C GLY A 343 -17.29 -17.31 8.05
N VAL A 344 -18.22 -17.78 7.21
CA VAL A 344 -17.94 -18.91 6.32
C VAL A 344 -17.16 -18.41 5.11
N SER A 345 -15.96 -18.97 4.89
CA SER A 345 -15.11 -18.58 3.76
C SER A 345 -15.76 -18.90 2.41
N GLU A 346 -15.42 -18.13 1.38
CA GLU A 346 -15.96 -18.31 0.02
C GLU A 346 -15.74 -19.73 -0.52
N PHE A 347 -14.57 -20.31 -0.24
CA PHE A 347 -14.17 -21.66 -0.65
C PHE A 347 -15.10 -22.76 -0.09
N SER A 348 -15.74 -22.50 1.04
CA SER A 348 -16.66 -23.45 1.67
C SER A 348 -17.98 -23.61 0.91
N SER A 349 -18.37 -22.67 0.05
CA SER A 349 -19.66 -22.73 -0.67
C SER A 349 -19.75 -23.94 -1.61
N ALA A 350 -18.69 -24.23 -2.36
CA ALA A 350 -18.63 -25.39 -3.26
C ALA A 350 -18.62 -26.71 -2.49
N ILE A 351 -17.95 -26.74 -1.33
CA ILE A 351 -17.92 -27.90 -0.43
C ILE A 351 -19.33 -28.17 0.12
N LEU A 352 -20.04 -27.13 0.57
CA LEU A 352 -21.41 -27.25 1.05
C LEU A 352 -22.37 -27.78 -0.03
N VAL A 353 -22.19 -27.37 -1.29
CA VAL A 353 -22.98 -27.93 -2.41
C VAL A 353 -22.73 -29.44 -2.55
N GLY A 354 -21.46 -29.87 -2.53
CA GLY A 354 -21.11 -31.30 -2.58
C GLY A 354 -21.67 -32.08 -1.38
N LEU A 355 -21.54 -31.53 -0.17
CA LEU A 355 -22.10 -32.12 1.05
C LEU A 355 -23.63 -32.21 0.99
N ALA A 356 -24.31 -31.18 0.49
CA ALA A 356 -25.75 -31.16 0.34
C ALA A 356 -26.24 -32.26 -0.63
N ARG A 357 -25.52 -32.52 -1.73
CA ARG A 357 -25.84 -33.65 -2.63
C ARG A 357 -25.78 -34.98 -1.87
N MET A 358 -24.69 -35.22 -1.14
CA MET A 358 -24.47 -36.47 -0.41
C MET A 358 -25.45 -36.67 0.76
N LEU A 359 -25.94 -35.58 1.38
CA LEU A 359 -26.80 -35.62 2.57
C LEU A 359 -28.31 -35.58 2.27
N GLY A 360 -28.71 -35.84 1.02
CA GLY A 360 -30.13 -35.95 0.63
C GLY A 360 -30.67 -34.77 -0.20
N GLY A 361 -29.78 -33.99 -0.82
CA GLY A 361 -30.10 -33.00 -1.84
C GLY A 361 -30.99 -31.84 -1.37
N ILE A 362 -31.91 -31.41 -2.23
CA ILE A 362 -32.83 -30.28 -1.97
C ILE A 362 -33.60 -30.43 -0.64
N PRO A 363 -34.17 -31.61 -0.27
CA PRO A 363 -34.81 -31.80 1.03
C PRO A 363 -33.91 -31.47 2.23
N PHE A 364 -32.62 -31.85 2.18
CA PHE A 364 -31.66 -31.55 3.24
C PHE A 364 -31.39 -30.05 3.31
N VAL A 365 -31.16 -29.42 2.16
CA VAL A 365 -30.92 -27.97 2.09
C VAL A 365 -32.11 -27.20 2.67
N LYS A 366 -33.34 -27.53 2.25
CA LYS A 366 -34.55 -26.85 2.71
C LYS A 366 -34.84 -27.03 4.21
N LYS A 367 -34.66 -28.25 4.73
CA LYS A 367 -35.08 -28.59 6.11
C LYS A 367 -34.04 -28.27 7.16
N ARG A 368 -32.76 -28.36 6.82
CA ARG A 368 -31.66 -28.26 7.79
C ARG A 368 -30.71 -27.11 7.48
N LEU A 369 -30.20 -27.06 6.25
CA LEU A 369 -29.15 -26.11 5.90
C LEU A 369 -29.67 -24.67 5.86
N LEU A 370 -30.88 -24.45 5.35
CA LEU A 370 -31.47 -23.12 5.18
C LEU A 370 -31.59 -22.37 6.52
N SER A 371 -32.04 -23.03 7.59
CA SER A 371 -32.17 -22.38 8.89
C SER A 371 -30.81 -22.01 9.49
N ALA A 372 -29.81 -22.90 9.37
CA ALA A 372 -28.47 -22.64 9.85
C ALA A 372 -27.83 -21.46 9.10
N LEU A 373 -27.88 -21.48 7.77
CA LEU A 373 -27.35 -20.40 6.93
C LEU A 373 -28.07 -19.06 7.18
N ALA A 374 -29.38 -19.08 7.41
CA ALA A 374 -30.12 -17.86 7.74
C ALA A 374 -29.71 -17.29 9.11
N SER A 375 -29.33 -18.12 10.08
CA SER A 375 -28.98 -17.63 11.42
C SER A 375 -27.53 -17.17 11.58
N SER A 376 -26.57 -17.79 10.89
CA SER A 376 -25.14 -17.64 11.21
C SER A 376 -24.28 -17.14 10.04
N ALA A 377 -24.72 -17.28 8.79
CA ALA A 377 -23.87 -17.00 7.65
C ALA A 377 -23.89 -15.53 7.22
N GLU A 378 -22.76 -15.08 6.66
CA GLU A 378 -22.66 -13.78 6.04
C GLU A 378 -23.60 -13.70 4.82
N CYS A 379 -24.27 -12.56 4.63
CA CYS A 379 -25.22 -12.36 3.55
C CYS A 379 -24.60 -12.62 2.16
N THR A 380 -23.35 -12.18 1.93
CA THR A 380 -22.60 -12.39 0.69
C THR A 380 -22.37 -13.88 0.43
N PHE A 381 -22.00 -14.64 1.46
CA PHE A 381 -21.85 -16.09 1.42
C PHE A 381 -23.15 -16.77 0.99
N VAL A 382 -24.28 -16.44 1.64
CA VAL A 382 -25.59 -17.03 1.33
C VAL A 382 -25.98 -16.76 -0.13
N ALA A 383 -25.69 -15.57 -0.66
CA ALA A 383 -25.94 -15.26 -2.06
C ALA A 383 -25.03 -16.03 -3.03
N LYS A 384 -23.73 -16.18 -2.75
CA LYS A 384 -22.82 -17.04 -3.54
C LYS A 384 -23.31 -18.48 -3.53
N PHE A 385 -23.70 -19.00 -2.37
CA PHE A 385 -24.23 -20.34 -2.22
C PHE A 385 -25.52 -20.54 -3.03
N ALA A 386 -26.42 -19.54 -3.06
CA ALA A 386 -27.62 -19.58 -3.89
C ALA A 386 -27.29 -19.63 -5.39
N ALA A 387 -26.29 -18.88 -5.84
CA ALA A 387 -25.81 -18.91 -7.23
C ALA A 387 -25.22 -20.29 -7.60
N LEU A 388 -24.44 -20.91 -6.70
CA LEU A 388 -23.91 -22.25 -6.93
C LEU A 388 -25.02 -23.31 -6.95
N ILE A 389 -26.03 -23.22 -6.07
CA ILE A 389 -27.21 -24.10 -6.12
C ILE A 389 -27.95 -23.95 -7.45
N HIS A 390 -28.06 -22.73 -7.99
CA HIS A 390 -28.70 -22.51 -9.29
C HIS A 390 -27.91 -23.12 -10.45
N ALA A 391 -26.58 -23.04 -10.41
CA ALA A 391 -25.71 -23.61 -11.44
C ALA A 391 -25.66 -25.16 -11.38
N ASP A 392 -26.01 -25.75 -10.25
CA ASP A 392 -26.02 -27.18 -10.01
C ASP A 392 -27.31 -27.83 -10.54
N SER A 393 -27.19 -28.74 -11.51
CA SER A 393 -28.35 -29.40 -12.12
C SER A 393 -29.17 -30.28 -11.17
N GLU A 394 -28.56 -30.82 -10.10
CA GLU A 394 -29.23 -31.71 -9.14
C GLU A 394 -29.88 -30.94 -7.99
N LEU A 395 -29.31 -29.78 -7.63
CA LEU A 395 -29.83 -28.91 -6.56
C LEU A 395 -30.63 -27.71 -7.04
N SER A 396 -30.65 -27.43 -8.35
CA SER A 396 -31.32 -26.27 -8.93
C SER A 396 -32.83 -26.31 -8.69
N ASP A 397 -33.27 -25.53 -7.70
CA ASP A 397 -34.66 -25.25 -7.40
C ASP A 397 -34.84 -23.74 -7.26
N ASN A 398 -35.56 -23.14 -8.21
CA ASN A 398 -35.82 -21.70 -8.24
C ASN A 398 -36.49 -21.19 -6.96
N THR A 399 -37.31 -22.01 -6.28
CA THR A 399 -37.93 -21.62 -5.02
C THR A 399 -36.92 -21.55 -3.87
N LEU A 400 -35.95 -22.48 -3.86
CA LEU A 400 -34.87 -22.51 -2.89
C LEU A 400 -33.89 -21.35 -3.11
N VAL A 401 -33.47 -21.13 -4.36
CA VAL A 401 -32.58 -20.01 -4.74
C VAL A 401 -33.23 -18.67 -4.36
N SER A 402 -34.52 -18.49 -4.68
CA SER A 402 -35.28 -17.30 -4.29
C SER A 402 -35.33 -17.11 -2.77
N THR A 403 -35.51 -18.19 -2.00
CA THR A 403 -35.57 -18.14 -0.53
C THR A 403 -34.21 -17.78 0.07
N LEU A 404 -33.13 -18.36 -0.43
CA LEU A 404 -31.76 -18.06 0.01
C LEU A 404 -31.39 -16.61 -0.28
N LEU A 405 -31.64 -16.12 -1.50
CA LEU A 405 -31.37 -14.72 -1.85
C LEU A 405 -32.25 -13.75 -1.06
N SER A 406 -33.51 -14.10 -0.82
CA SER A 406 -34.40 -13.31 0.04
C SER A 406 -33.87 -13.25 1.48
N SER A 407 -33.37 -14.36 2.02
CA SER A 407 -32.76 -14.42 3.35
C SER A 407 -31.49 -13.57 3.39
N ALA A 408 -30.60 -13.70 2.39
CA ALA A 408 -29.39 -12.90 2.28
C ALA A 408 -29.71 -11.39 2.28
N LEU A 409 -30.66 -10.96 1.45
CA LEU A 409 -31.15 -9.57 1.39
C LEU A 409 -31.83 -9.10 2.69
N ALA A 410 -32.47 -10.02 3.43
CA ALA A 410 -33.08 -9.70 4.73
C ALA A 410 -32.02 -9.41 5.79
N HIS A 411 -30.85 -10.08 5.73
CA HIS A 411 -29.72 -9.91 6.65
C HIS A 411 -28.78 -8.76 6.28
N VAL A 412 -28.91 -8.14 5.09
CA VAL A 412 -28.26 -6.86 4.79
C VAL A 412 -28.78 -5.83 5.78
N SER A 413 -27.97 -5.53 6.81
CA SER A 413 -28.32 -4.65 7.91
C SER A 413 -28.56 -3.23 7.37
N PRO A 414 -29.64 -2.54 7.77
CA PRO A 414 -29.87 -1.13 7.40
C PRO A 414 -28.78 -0.17 7.89
N GLN A 415 -28.02 -0.55 8.94
CA GLN A 415 -26.88 0.24 9.43
C GLN A 415 -25.61 -0.01 8.60
N ASP A 416 -25.59 -1.13 7.90
CA ASP A 416 -24.56 -1.60 6.98
C ASP A 416 -25.11 -1.67 5.56
N SER A 417 -26.06 -0.78 5.21
CA SER A 417 -26.64 -0.70 3.86
C SER A 417 -25.52 -0.87 2.84
N LEU A 418 -25.72 -1.75 1.84
CA LEU A 418 -24.78 -2.14 0.78
C LEU A 418 -23.54 -1.24 0.79
N ARG A 419 -22.52 -1.66 1.56
CA ARG A 419 -21.47 -0.76 2.05
C ARG A 419 -20.68 -0.16 0.89
N THR A 420 -20.66 -0.88 -0.22
CA THR A 420 -19.96 -0.54 -1.45
C THR A 420 -20.84 -0.84 -2.66
N TYR A 421 -20.47 -0.22 -3.78
CA TYR A 421 -21.02 -0.59 -5.07
C TYR A 421 -20.92 -2.09 -5.32
N ASP A 422 -19.76 -2.68 -5.00
CA ASP A 422 -19.44 -4.08 -5.31
C ASP A 422 -20.42 -5.04 -4.64
N GLU A 423 -20.82 -4.77 -3.39
CA GLU A 423 -21.84 -5.57 -2.71
C GLU A 423 -23.19 -5.47 -3.43
N ALA A 424 -23.64 -4.25 -3.73
CA ALA A 424 -24.92 -4.02 -4.41
C ALA A 424 -24.96 -4.63 -5.81
N TYR A 425 -23.87 -4.44 -6.55
CA TYR A 425 -23.63 -5.00 -7.86
C TYR A 425 -23.67 -6.52 -7.80
N PHE A 426 -22.96 -7.12 -6.84
CA PHE A 426 -22.91 -8.56 -6.65
C PHE A 426 -24.30 -9.17 -6.42
N TYR A 427 -25.14 -8.58 -5.56
CA TYR A 427 -26.52 -9.05 -5.38
C TYR A 427 -27.37 -8.91 -6.63
N LEU A 428 -27.21 -7.79 -7.33
CA LEU A 428 -27.98 -7.51 -8.53
C LEU A 428 -27.61 -8.48 -9.65
N ASP A 429 -26.32 -8.70 -9.88
CA ASP A 429 -25.81 -9.61 -10.90
C ASP A 429 -26.27 -11.05 -10.62
N ILE A 430 -26.20 -11.51 -9.36
CA ILE A 430 -26.73 -12.82 -8.98
C ILE A 430 -28.25 -12.90 -9.20
N CYS A 431 -29.03 -11.89 -8.79
CA CYS A 431 -30.47 -11.90 -9.02
C CYS A 431 -30.80 -11.98 -10.53
N VAL A 432 -30.05 -11.28 -11.37
CA VAL A 432 -30.23 -11.33 -12.83
C VAL A 432 -29.79 -12.69 -13.39
N ALA A 433 -28.61 -13.17 -13.04
CA ALA A 433 -28.02 -14.42 -13.52
C ALA A 433 -28.88 -15.65 -13.16
N THR A 434 -29.45 -15.67 -11.95
CA THR A 434 -30.32 -16.75 -11.46
C THR A 434 -31.80 -16.58 -11.83
N GLY A 435 -32.16 -15.55 -12.61
CA GLY A 435 -33.54 -15.26 -13.01
C GLY A 435 -34.46 -14.79 -11.88
N GLN A 436 -33.93 -14.39 -10.72
CA GLN A 436 -34.67 -13.94 -9.54
C GLN A 436 -35.00 -12.43 -9.58
N LYS A 437 -35.43 -11.95 -10.74
CA LYS A 437 -35.84 -10.56 -10.98
C LYS A 437 -36.91 -10.04 -10.00
N PRO A 438 -37.86 -10.85 -9.48
CA PRO A 438 -38.82 -10.39 -8.47
C PRO A 438 -38.19 -9.89 -7.16
N LEU A 439 -36.91 -10.17 -6.89
CA LEU A 439 -36.19 -9.68 -5.71
C LEU A 439 -35.54 -8.30 -5.90
N LEU A 440 -35.41 -7.82 -7.15
CA LEU A 440 -34.82 -6.52 -7.44
C LEU A 440 -35.53 -5.34 -6.77
N PRO A 441 -36.88 -5.30 -6.65
CA PRO A 441 -37.55 -4.25 -5.86
C PRO A 441 -37.09 -4.22 -4.41
N ALA A 442 -36.94 -5.38 -3.77
CA ALA A 442 -36.46 -5.45 -2.38
C ALA A 442 -35.01 -4.99 -2.25
N LEU A 443 -34.14 -5.33 -3.22
CA LEU A 443 -32.77 -4.82 -3.28
C LEU A 443 -32.74 -3.30 -3.45
N VAL A 444 -33.60 -2.73 -4.30
CA VAL A 444 -33.73 -1.28 -4.45
C VAL A 444 -34.25 -0.64 -3.18
N ASP A 445 -35.27 -1.20 -2.52
CA ASP A 445 -35.76 -0.69 -1.24
C ASP A 445 -34.66 -0.68 -0.17
N ARG A 446 -33.76 -1.67 -0.17
CA ARG A 446 -32.57 -1.68 0.69
C ARG A 446 -31.56 -0.60 0.33
N ALA A 447 -31.27 -0.41 -0.96
CA ALA A 447 -30.41 0.67 -1.42
C ALA A 447 -31.00 2.06 -1.08
N LEU A 448 -32.32 2.17 -0.97
CA LEU A 448 -33.03 3.39 -0.57
C LEU A 448 -33.10 3.60 0.97
N ASP A 449 -32.83 2.59 1.79
CA ASP A 449 -32.90 2.66 3.26
C ASP A 449 -31.65 3.32 3.87
N VAL A 450 -31.52 4.62 3.60
CA VAL A 450 -30.40 5.46 4.04
C VAL A 450 -30.69 6.25 5.32
N ALA A 451 -31.88 6.04 5.91
CA ALA A 451 -32.37 6.85 7.03
C ALA A 451 -31.49 6.75 8.29
N ARG A 452 -30.74 5.64 8.43
CA ARG A 452 -29.85 5.38 9.57
C ARG A 452 -28.39 5.79 9.32
N LEU A 453 -28.03 6.12 8.08
CA LEU A 453 -26.67 6.52 7.74
C LEU A 453 -26.37 7.93 8.22
N SER A 454 -25.11 8.14 8.62
CA SER A 454 -24.60 9.50 8.81
C SER A 454 -24.66 10.25 7.48
N TYR A 455 -24.76 11.56 7.55
CA TYR A 455 -24.83 12.42 6.39
C TYR A 455 -23.67 12.22 5.36
N ALA A 456 -22.43 12.08 5.84
CA ALA A 456 -21.28 11.79 4.96
C ALA A 456 -21.41 10.41 4.28
N ARG A 457 -21.91 9.41 5.02
CA ARG A 457 -22.21 8.07 4.47
C ARG A 457 -23.39 8.08 3.51
N GLN A 458 -24.42 8.89 3.72
CA GLN A 458 -25.52 9.03 2.78
C GLN A 458 -25.03 9.55 1.43
N ARG A 459 -24.12 10.53 1.45
CA ARG A 459 -23.49 11.04 0.22
C ARG A 459 -22.70 9.96 -0.50
N ALA A 460 -21.78 9.28 0.21
CA ALA A 460 -20.98 8.19 -0.35
C ALA A 460 -21.90 7.10 -0.93
N HIS A 461 -22.93 6.69 -0.19
CA HIS A 461 -23.92 5.71 -0.64
C HIS A 461 -24.67 6.14 -1.90
N VAL A 462 -25.06 7.42 -2.03
CA VAL A 462 -25.69 7.93 -3.25
C VAL A 462 -24.74 7.82 -4.45
N VAL A 463 -23.49 8.27 -4.27
CA VAL A 463 -22.50 8.40 -5.34
C VAL A 463 -21.92 7.05 -5.76
N GLU A 464 -21.58 6.21 -4.79
CA GLU A 464 -20.88 4.95 -5.00
C GLU A 464 -21.87 3.81 -5.23
N VAL A 465 -23.05 3.83 -4.60
CA VAL A 465 -23.99 2.70 -4.69
C VAL A 465 -25.17 3.04 -5.60
N MET A 466 -25.94 4.07 -5.26
CA MET A 466 -27.22 4.31 -5.92
C MET A 466 -27.08 4.72 -7.39
N LEU A 467 -26.19 5.68 -7.71
CA LEU A 467 -26.02 6.14 -9.09
C LEU A 467 -25.49 5.03 -10.01
N PRO A 468 -24.42 4.28 -9.66
CA PRO A 468 -23.94 3.17 -10.48
C PRO A 468 -24.97 2.04 -10.61
N MET A 469 -25.75 1.75 -9.55
CA MET A 469 -26.85 0.79 -9.64
C MET A 469 -27.93 1.21 -10.64
N VAL A 470 -28.25 2.51 -10.76
CA VAL A 470 -29.21 3.00 -11.77
C VAL A 470 -28.70 2.73 -13.18
N ALA A 471 -27.44 3.07 -13.46
CA ALA A 471 -26.81 2.83 -14.75
C ALA A 471 -26.81 1.32 -15.08
N HIS A 472 -26.46 0.49 -14.09
CA HIS A 472 -26.41 -0.95 -14.27
C HIS A 472 -27.80 -1.58 -14.49
N LEU A 473 -28.83 -1.17 -13.74
CA LEU A 473 -30.22 -1.60 -13.96
C LEU A 473 -30.72 -1.26 -15.38
N ALA A 474 -30.24 -0.17 -15.96
CA ALA A 474 -30.61 0.21 -17.33
C ALA A 474 -30.08 -0.77 -18.39
N VAL A 475 -28.89 -1.33 -18.14
CA VAL A 475 -28.21 -2.27 -19.04
C VAL A 475 -28.76 -3.67 -18.86
N TYR A 476 -28.81 -4.19 -17.62
CA TYR A 476 -29.03 -5.62 -17.36
C TYR A 476 -30.47 -6.00 -17.02
N ALA A 477 -31.29 -5.05 -16.55
CA ALA A 477 -32.70 -5.27 -16.22
C ALA A 477 -33.59 -4.15 -16.78
N PRO A 478 -33.56 -3.89 -18.10
CA PRO A 478 -34.22 -2.73 -18.68
C PRO A 478 -35.74 -2.69 -18.49
N GLU A 479 -36.37 -3.85 -18.35
CA GLU A 479 -37.79 -4.03 -18.02
C GLU A 479 -38.18 -3.52 -16.63
N MET A 480 -37.21 -3.37 -15.71
CA MET A 480 -37.44 -2.88 -14.34
C MET A 480 -37.48 -1.35 -14.28
N THR A 481 -38.29 -0.73 -15.13
CA THR A 481 -38.38 0.73 -15.28
C THR A 481 -38.79 1.43 -13.98
N GLU A 482 -39.75 0.87 -13.23
CA GLU A 482 -40.24 1.44 -11.98
C GLU A 482 -39.15 1.49 -10.89
N CYS A 483 -38.43 0.37 -10.69
CA CYS A 483 -37.33 0.28 -9.73
C CYS A 483 -36.19 1.25 -10.10
N ARG A 484 -35.83 1.29 -11.38
CA ARG A 484 -34.81 2.21 -11.89
C ARG A 484 -35.19 3.67 -11.69
N HIS A 485 -36.43 4.04 -12.01
CA HIS A 485 -36.92 5.41 -11.81
C HIS A 485 -36.96 5.78 -10.33
N ALA A 486 -37.47 4.89 -9.46
CA ALA A 486 -37.50 5.13 -8.02
C ALA A 486 -36.08 5.35 -7.45
N LEU A 487 -35.11 4.50 -7.84
CA LEU A 487 -33.72 4.63 -7.41
C LEU A 487 -33.07 5.92 -7.93
N ARG A 488 -33.26 6.23 -9.22
CA ARG A 488 -32.76 7.46 -9.86
C ARG A 488 -33.32 8.72 -9.19
N ASP A 489 -34.64 8.76 -8.99
CA ASP A 489 -35.32 9.91 -8.38
C ASP A 489 -34.86 10.14 -6.95
N ALA A 490 -34.68 9.05 -6.18
CA ALA A 490 -34.16 9.14 -4.84
C ALA A 490 -32.68 9.57 -4.83
N ALA A 491 -31.83 9.00 -5.67
CA ALA A 491 -30.41 9.34 -5.77
C ALA A 491 -30.24 10.82 -6.12
N VAL A 492 -30.92 11.31 -7.16
CA VAL A 492 -30.90 12.72 -7.57
C VAL A 492 -31.47 13.62 -6.48
N ARG A 493 -32.58 13.23 -5.84
CA ARG A 493 -33.16 14.00 -4.74
C ARG A 493 -32.19 14.13 -3.57
N MET A 494 -31.54 13.03 -3.17
CA MET A 494 -30.60 13.02 -2.06
C MET A 494 -29.33 13.80 -2.40
N TYR A 495 -28.74 13.57 -3.58
CA TYR A 495 -27.54 14.28 -4.03
C TYR A 495 -27.70 15.81 -3.97
N PHE A 496 -28.88 16.33 -4.34
CA PHE A 496 -29.18 17.76 -4.29
C PHE A 496 -29.91 18.21 -3.01
N ASP A 497 -30.24 17.31 -2.08
CA ASP A 497 -30.80 17.73 -0.81
C ASP A 497 -29.78 18.61 -0.11
N ARG A 498 -30.22 19.76 0.39
CA ARG A 498 -29.37 20.88 0.83
C ARG A 498 -28.31 20.46 1.80
N ARG A 499 -28.59 19.45 2.63
CA ARG A 499 -27.59 18.94 3.55
C ARG A 499 -26.36 18.48 2.77
N ILE A 500 -26.51 17.73 1.66
CA ILE A 500 -25.50 16.95 0.87
C ILE A 500 -24.44 17.83 0.18
N MET A 501 -24.81 19.08 -0.13
CA MET A 501 -24.01 19.97 -0.97
C MET A 501 -23.52 21.23 -0.27
N HIS A 502 -23.85 21.47 1.00
CA HIS A 502 -23.48 22.72 1.64
C HIS A 502 -22.01 22.76 2.09
N ALA A 503 -21.28 23.74 1.54
CA ALA A 503 -19.91 24.13 1.86
C ALA A 503 -19.64 24.52 3.34
N ASP A 504 -20.69 24.58 4.16
CA ASP A 504 -20.61 24.99 5.57
C ASP A 504 -20.34 23.82 6.53
N VAL A 505 -20.20 22.58 6.05
CA VAL A 505 -19.70 21.49 6.90
C VAL A 505 -18.21 21.76 7.13
N PRO A 506 -17.79 22.23 8.32
CA PRO A 506 -16.38 22.45 8.60
C PRO A 506 -15.71 21.10 8.40
N ALA A 507 -14.58 21.05 7.68
CA ALA A 507 -13.77 19.86 7.46
C ALA A 507 -13.76 19.02 8.75
N PHE A 508 -14.63 18.01 8.82
CA PHE A 508 -14.91 17.29 10.05
C PHE A 508 -13.76 16.30 10.22
N GLY A 509 -12.67 16.79 10.82
CA GLY A 509 -11.67 16.06 11.59
C GLY A 509 -10.97 14.83 10.99
N GLY A 510 -11.14 14.50 9.72
CA GLY A 510 -10.50 13.32 9.12
C GLY A 510 -11.06 12.85 7.78
N TYR A 511 -11.99 13.59 7.17
CA TYR A 511 -12.49 13.27 5.83
C TYR A 511 -11.52 13.76 4.76
N ASP A 512 -11.28 12.89 3.78
CA ASP A 512 -10.35 13.05 2.68
C ASP A 512 -10.60 14.38 1.93
N PRO A 513 -9.63 15.31 1.86
CA PRO A 513 -9.74 16.51 1.03
C PRO A 513 -9.87 16.21 -0.47
N TYR A 514 -9.71 14.95 -0.91
CA TYR A 514 -9.84 14.52 -2.30
C TYR A 514 -11.24 13.98 -2.60
N VAL A 515 -12.25 14.83 -2.46
CA VAL A 515 -13.55 14.53 -3.08
C VAL A 515 -13.39 14.63 -4.59
N GLU A 516 -13.46 13.50 -5.29
CA GLU A 516 -13.40 13.42 -6.77
C GLU A 516 -14.73 13.89 -7.40
N TRP A 517 -15.00 15.20 -7.38
CA TRP A 517 -16.24 15.76 -7.94
C TRP A 517 -16.43 15.43 -9.42
N GLU A 518 -15.33 15.24 -10.17
CA GLU A 518 -15.35 14.75 -11.54
C GLU A 518 -16.05 13.38 -11.65
N ALA A 519 -15.65 12.40 -10.82
CA ALA A 519 -16.27 11.08 -10.80
C ALA A 519 -17.74 11.14 -10.34
N GLU A 520 -18.09 12.06 -9.43
CA GLU A 520 -19.50 12.27 -9.04
C GLU A 520 -20.34 12.84 -10.20
N ALA A 521 -19.81 13.81 -10.94
CA ALA A 521 -20.47 14.41 -12.10
C ALA A 521 -20.67 13.37 -13.20
N GLU A 522 -19.64 12.57 -13.50
CA GLU A 522 -19.72 11.47 -14.45
C GLU A 522 -20.79 10.45 -14.04
N ARG A 523 -20.74 9.91 -12.81
CA ARG A 523 -21.72 8.91 -12.34
C ARG A 523 -23.15 9.45 -12.36
N MET A 524 -23.33 10.73 -12.04
CA MET A 524 -24.65 11.37 -12.11
C MET A 524 -25.14 11.50 -13.55
N LEU A 525 -24.27 11.88 -14.50
CA LEU A 525 -24.64 11.93 -15.92
C LEU A 525 -24.93 10.53 -16.46
N GLN A 526 -24.09 9.53 -16.18
CA GLN A 526 -24.33 8.15 -16.55
C GLN A 526 -25.68 7.66 -16.01
N ALA A 527 -25.97 7.86 -14.72
CA ALA A 527 -27.23 7.42 -14.12
C ALA A 527 -28.48 8.11 -14.70
N THR A 528 -28.36 9.38 -15.12
CA THR A 528 -29.52 10.21 -15.50
C THR A 528 -29.73 10.32 -17.01
N VAL A 529 -28.68 10.10 -17.81
CA VAL A 529 -28.70 10.12 -19.27
C VAL A 529 -28.65 8.70 -19.82
N GLU A 530 -27.55 7.97 -19.58
CA GLU A 530 -27.37 6.60 -20.10
C GLU A 530 -28.33 5.62 -19.42
N GLY A 531 -28.49 5.75 -18.09
CA GLY A 531 -29.41 4.96 -17.28
C GLY A 531 -30.88 5.13 -17.68
N ALA A 532 -31.18 6.18 -18.44
CA ALA A 532 -32.50 6.45 -18.98
C ALA A 532 -32.65 5.98 -20.45
N ARG A 533 -31.67 5.23 -20.98
CA ARG A 533 -31.59 4.82 -22.40
C ARG A 533 -31.61 6.02 -23.35
N GLY A 534 -30.89 7.08 -22.99
CA GLY A 534 -30.86 8.33 -23.77
C GLY A 534 -32.00 9.29 -23.47
N ASP A 535 -32.86 9.04 -22.46
CA ASP A 535 -33.85 10.01 -22.00
C ASP A 535 -33.20 11.15 -21.19
N THR A 536 -32.60 12.05 -21.94
CA THR A 536 -32.01 13.31 -21.46
C THR A 536 -33.05 14.30 -20.95
N ALA A 537 -34.34 14.11 -21.27
CA ALA A 537 -35.41 14.96 -20.75
C ALA A 537 -35.49 14.86 -19.23
N TYR A 538 -35.16 13.70 -18.64
CA TYR A 538 -35.06 13.56 -17.19
C TYR A 538 -33.92 14.42 -16.61
N PHE A 539 -32.71 14.35 -17.17
CA PHE A 539 -31.58 15.18 -16.73
C PHE A 539 -31.95 16.66 -16.75
N PHE A 540 -32.51 17.14 -17.86
CA PHE A 540 -32.86 18.55 -17.98
C PHE A 540 -34.06 19.00 -17.14
N SER A 541 -35.00 18.10 -16.83
CA SER A 541 -36.16 18.43 -15.99
C SER A 541 -35.86 18.34 -14.49
N SER A 542 -34.96 17.43 -14.07
CA SER A 542 -34.77 17.07 -12.66
C SER A 542 -33.39 17.44 -12.10
N VAL A 543 -32.34 17.39 -12.91
CA VAL A 543 -30.95 17.61 -12.48
C VAL A 543 -30.49 19.03 -12.82
N ALA A 544 -30.61 19.45 -14.08
CA ALA A 544 -30.13 20.76 -14.54
C ALA A 544 -30.69 21.95 -13.72
N PRO A 545 -32.00 22.03 -13.38
CA PRO A 545 -32.52 23.13 -12.57
C PRO A 545 -31.95 23.15 -11.15
N LYS A 546 -31.66 21.97 -10.59
CA LYS A 546 -31.04 21.83 -9.27
C LYS A 546 -29.56 22.23 -9.31
N LEU A 547 -28.80 21.81 -10.32
CA LEU A 547 -27.42 22.27 -10.54
C LEU A 547 -27.32 23.79 -10.66
N MET A 548 -28.22 24.40 -11.44
CA MET A 548 -28.26 25.85 -11.63
C MET A 548 -28.52 26.63 -10.34
N THR A 549 -29.29 26.07 -9.40
CA THR A 549 -29.71 26.74 -8.15
C THR A 549 -28.92 26.31 -6.90
N ALA A 550 -28.25 25.15 -6.94
CA ALA A 550 -27.47 24.61 -5.83
C ALA A 550 -26.25 25.48 -5.53
N LYS A 551 -25.93 25.70 -4.25
CA LYS A 551 -24.70 26.38 -3.83
C LYS A 551 -23.54 25.36 -3.80
N LEU A 552 -22.86 25.21 -4.92
CA LEU A 552 -21.75 24.27 -5.09
C LEU A 552 -20.40 24.91 -4.71
N HIS A 553 -19.43 24.10 -4.29
CA HIS A 553 -18.04 24.50 -4.11
C HIS A 553 -17.40 24.86 -5.47
N ASP A 554 -16.32 25.63 -5.46
CA ASP A 554 -15.62 26.06 -6.68
C ASP A 554 -15.12 24.87 -7.50
N GLU A 555 -14.55 23.85 -6.83
CA GLU A 555 -14.11 22.60 -7.46
C GLU A 555 -15.27 21.83 -8.09
N ALA A 556 -16.39 21.71 -7.37
CA ALA A 556 -17.59 21.06 -7.91
C ALA A 556 -18.12 21.82 -9.12
N LEU A 557 -18.14 23.16 -9.10
CA LEU A 557 -18.57 23.95 -10.27
C LEU A 557 -17.63 23.74 -11.46
N ARG A 558 -16.32 23.68 -11.23
CA ARG A 558 -15.32 23.37 -12.27
C ARG A 558 -15.57 21.99 -12.87
N ASP A 559 -15.58 20.96 -12.04
CA ASP A 559 -15.62 19.56 -12.50
C ASP A 559 -16.95 19.25 -13.19
N TRP A 560 -18.07 19.78 -12.70
CA TRP A 560 -19.35 19.72 -13.41
C TRP A 560 -19.32 20.44 -14.76
N THR A 561 -18.70 21.62 -14.84
CA THR A 561 -18.62 22.38 -16.09
C THR A 561 -17.75 21.63 -17.11
N GLU A 562 -16.60 21.12 -16.68
CA GLU A 562 -15.67 20.38 -17.53
C GLU A 562 -16.28 19.06 -18.02
N GLU A 563 -16.94 18.30 -17.15
CA GLU A 563 -17.59 17.05 -17.53
C GLU A 563 -18.74 17.30 -18.52
N LEU A 564 -19.56 18.33 -18.33
CA LEU A 564 -20.61 18.70 -19.29
C LEU A 564 -20.03 19.14 -20.64
N VAL A 565 -18.89 19.84 -20.65
CA VAL A 565 -18.18 20.23 -21.88
C VAL A 565 -17.60 19.00 -22.57
N ARG A 566 -17.01 18.07 -21.83
CA ARG A 566 -16.47 16.80 -22.34
C ARG A 566 -17.55 15.96 -23.00
N ARG A 567 -18.75 15.97 -22.43
CA ARG A 567 -19.94 15.26 -22.91
C ARG A 567 -20.79 16.08 -23.88
N ARG A 568 -20.31 17.25 -24.34
CA ARG A 568 -21.06 18.15 -25.23
C ARG A 568 -21.42 17.51 -26.56
N ASP A 569 -20.57 16.62 -27.05
CA ASP A 569 -20.76 15.89 -28.31
C ASP A 569 -21.51 14.56 -28.13
N TRP A 570 -22.09 14.29 -26.96
CA TRP A 570 -23.00 13.16 -26.81
C TRP A 570 -24.27 13.38 -27.63
N ASP A 571 -24.46 12.53 -28.65
CA ASP A 571 -25.59 12.58 -29.59
C ASP A 571 -26.94 12.63 -28.85
N ASP A 572 -27.08 11.89 -27.75
CA ASP A 572 -28.29 11.86 -26.93
C ASP A 572 -28.62 13.22 -26.26
N ILE A 573 -27.60 14.01 -25.89
CA ILE A 573 -27.75 15.30 -25.22
C ILE A 573 -27.90 16.46 -26.22
N LYS A 574 -27.21 16.39 -27.34
CA LYS A 574 -27.04 17.52 -28.27
C LYS A 574 -28.34 18.05 -28.86
N ASP A 575 -29.27 17.16 -29.20
CA ASP A 575 -30.54 17.51 -29.86
C ASP A 575 -31.72 17.61 -28.89
N SER A 576 -31.48 17.32 -27.61
CA SER A 576 -32.53 17.19 -26.61
C SER A 576 -32.80 18.52 -25.92
N ALA A 577 -33.74 19.29 -26.47
CA ALA A 577 -34.28 20.44 -25.80
C ALA A 577 -35.19 20.00 -24.63
N ALA A 578 -34.88 20.51 -23.43
CA ALA A 578 -35.72 20.30 -22.25
C ALA A 578 -37.15 20.82 -22.47
N PRO A 579 -38.17 20.21 -21.84
CA PRO A 579 -39.51 20.81 -21.73
C PRO A 579 -39.50 22.21 -21.08
N ALA A 580 -38.48 22.51 -20.27
CA ALA A 580 -38.28 23.78 -19.58
C ALA A 580 -37.42 24.79 -20.38
N GLY A 581 -36.97 24.44 -21.59
CA GLY A 581 -36.20 25.33 -22.47
C GLY A 581 -34.73 25.56 -22.07
N VAL A 582 -34.22 24.89 -21.03
CA VAL A 582 -32.80 24.92 -20.68
C VAL A 582 -32.02 24.03 -21.63
N THR A 583 -31.07 24.58 -22.36
CA THR A 583 -30.15 23.82 -23.23
C THR A 583 -28.88 23.44 -22.48
N LEU A 584 -28.13 22.43 -22.97
CA LEU A 584 -26.83 22.07 -22.42
C LEU A 584 -25.88 23.27 -22.39
N ASP A 585 -25.81 24.02 -23.48
CA ASP A 585 -24.97 25.21 -23.60
C ASP A 585 -25.34 26.29 -22.57
N GLN A 586 -26.63 26.48 -22.29
CA GLN A 586 -27.07 27.41 -21.24
C GLN A 586 -26.67 26.92 -19.84
N LEU A 587 -26.71 25.62 -19.59
CA LEU A 587 -26.26 25.04 -18.33
C LEU A 587 -24.74 25.20 -18.15
N ILE A 588 -23.95 24.84 -19.16
CA ILE A 588 -22.49 25.02 -19.19
C ILE A 588 -22.13 26.49 -18.96
N ALA A 589 -22.77 27.41 -19.70
CA ALA A 589 -22.57 28.84 -19.57
C ALA A 589 -22.89 29.34 -18.16
N SER A 590 -24.00 28.87 -17.56
CA SER A 590 -24.41 29.24 -16.20
C SER A 590 -23.44 28.76 -15.13
N LEU A 591 -23.04 27.48 -15.16
CA LEU A 591 -22.10 26.91 -14.20
C LEU A 591 -20.70 27.52 -14.36
N GLY A 592 -20.23 27.67 -15.60
CA GLY A 592 -18.98 28.34 -15.92
C GLY A 592 -18.96 29.79 -15.43
N ALA A 593 -20.03 30.57 -15.66
CA ALA A 593 -20.11 31.93 -15.15
C ALA A 593 -20.09 31.96 -13.61
N ARG A 594 -20.76 31.02 -12.94
CA ARG A 594 -20.75 30.92 -11.47
C ARG A 594 -19.37 30.59 -10.93
N TYR A 595 -18.69 29.59 -11.49
CA TYR A 595 -17.31 29.23 -11.14
C TYR A 595 -16.36 30.42 -11.35
N GLY A 596 -16.46 31.06 -12.51
CA GLY A 596 -15.66 32.23 -12.87
C GLY A 596 -15.90 33.42 -11.93
N ASN A 597 -17.07 33.52 -11.29
CA ASN A 597 -17.38 34.56 -10.31
C ASN A 597 -16.94 34.22 -8.88
N SER A 598 -16.87 32.94 -8.51
CA SER A 598 -16.56 32.51 -7.15
C SER A 598 -15.07 32.23 -6.93
N VAL A 599 -14.38 31.71 -7.95
CA VAL A 599 -12.99 31.25 -7.85
C VAL A 599 -12.03 32.31 -7.29
N LEU A 600 -11.15 31.93 -6.38
CA LEU A 600 -10.17 32.84 -5.79
C LEU A 600 -9.01 33.13 -6.77
N LEU A 601 -8.78 34.41 -7.05
CA LEU A 601 -7.73 34.89 -7.96
C LEU A 601 -6.68 35.68 -7.17
N LYS A 602 -6.01 35.03 -6.20
CA LYS A 602 -5.11 35.70 -5.25
C LYS A 602 -3.66 35.74 -5.73
N THR A 603 -3.26 34.81 -6.59
CA THR A 603 -1.91 34.68 -7.12
C THR A 603 -1.92 34.59 -8.64
N ALA A 604 -0.79 34.86 -9.29
CA ALA A 604 -0.67 34.67 -10.73
C ALA A 604 -0.83 33.20 -11.15
N SER A 605 -0.44 32.26 -10.28
CA SER A 605 -0.66 30.83 -10.51
C SER A 605 -2.15 30.49 -10.50
N ASP A 606 -2.94 31.11 -9.63
CA ASP A 606 -4.40 30.91 -9.59
C ASP A 606 -5.03 31.37 -10.91
N VAL A 607 -4.61 32.55 -11.41
CA VAL A 607 -5.10 33.10 -12.68
C VAL A 607 -4.71 32.20 -13.86
N ALA A 608 -3.45 31.76 -13.90
CA ALA A 608 -2.95 30.84 -14.92
C ALA A 608 -3.75 29.54 -14.93
N PHE A 609 -3.92 28.91 -13.76
CA PHE A 609 -4.66 27.67 -13.59
C PHE A 609 -6.13 27.81 -14.02
N VAL A 610 -6.82 28.85 -13.54
CA VAL A 610 -8.22 29.12 -13.86
C VAL A 610 -8.41 29.32 -15.36
N LEU A 611 -7.54 30.10 -16.00
CA LEU A 611 -7.67 30.39 -17.42
C LEU A 611 -7.29 29.21 -18.33
N SER A 612 -6.36 28.34 -17.91
CA SER A 612 -5.98 27.15 -18.70
C SER A 612 -7.08 26.09 -18.73
N HIS A 613 -7.89 26.00 -17.68
CA HIS A 613 -8.95 24.98 -17.56
C HIS A 613 -10.27 25.40 -18.20
N GLY A 614 -10.65 26.69 -18.13
CA GLY A 614 -11.91 27.16 -18.72
C GLY A 614 -11.81 27.73 -20.14
N VAL A 615 -10.81 27.33 -20.92
CA VAL A 615 -10.66 27.76 -22.33
C VAL A 615 -11.92 27.42 -23.13
N SER A 616 -12.55 26.28 -22.87
CA SER A 616 -13.68 25.79 -23.65
C SER A 616 -15.03 26.47 -23.33
N VAL A 617 -15.12 27.32 -22.29
CA VAL A 617 -16.37 27.96 -21.87
C VAL A 617 -16.26 29.49 -21.92
N PRO A 618 -16.81 30.14 -22.97
CA PRO A 618 -16.70 31.58 -23.16
C PRO A 618 -17.18 32.43 -21.98
N GLU A 619 -18.29 32.04 -21.33
CA GLU A 619 -18.92 32.80 -20.24
C GLU A 619 -18.12 32.73 -18.93
N PHE A 620 -17.48 31.59 -18.66
CA PHE A 620 -16.50 31.47 -17.59
C PHE A 620 -15.34 32.43 -17.82
N ARG A 621 -14.74 32.36 -19.02
CA ARG A 621 -13.60 33.21 -19.39
C ARG A 621 -13.96 34.68 -19.24
N GLN A 622 -15.12 35.08 -19.76
CA GLN A 622 -15.59 36.46 -19.67
C GLN A 622 -15.80 36.91 -18.21
N SER A 623 -16.35 36.06 -17.36
CA SER A 623 -16.53 36.35 -15.92
C SER A 623 -15.18 36.55 -15.21
N VAL A 624 -14.20 35.68 -15.48
CA VAL A 624 -12.85 35.78 -14.91
C VAL A 624 -12.14 37.05 -15.41
N LEU A 625 -12.14 37.29 -16.73
CA LEU A 625 -11.53 38.47 -17.33
C LEU A 625 -12.12 39.76 -16.78
N ARG A 626 -13.46 39.84 -16.65
CA ARG A 626 -14.16 40.98 -16.06
C ARG A 626 -13.66 41.26 -14.64
N ARG A 627 -13.51 40.23 -13.80
CA ARG A 627 -12.98 40.35 -12.43
C ARG A 627 -11.53 40.80 -12.39
N LEU A 628 -10.68 40.24 -13.24
CA LEU A 628 -9.27 40.65 -13.34
C LEU A 628 -9.12 42.12 -13.74
N THR A 629 -10.06 42.64 -14.52
CA THR A 629 -10.08 44.04 -14.99
C THR A 629 -10.97 44.97 -14.18
N ASP A 630 -11.60 44.49 -13.11
CA ASP A 630 -12.49 45.32 -12.30
C ASP A 630 -11.70 46.42 -11.60
N THR A 631 -11.93 47.67 -12.03
CA THR A 631 -11.24 48.87 -11.54
C THR A 631 -11.25 49.02 -10.02
N ALA A 632 -12.28 48.50 -9.32
CA ALA A 632 -12.35 48.55 -7.86
C ALA A 632 -11.28 47.67 -7.18
N SER A 633 -10.79 46.64 -7.88
CA SER A 633 -9.80 45.67 -7.38
C SER A 633 -8.34 46.01 -7.76
N LEU A 634 -8.13 46.99 -8.66
CA LEU A 634 -6.83 47.32 -9.25
C LEU A 634 -5.91 48.14 -8.31
N THR A 635 -5.52 47.53 -7.19
CA THR A 635 -4.51 48.10 -6.29
C THR A 635 -3.09 47.94 -6.86
N PRO A 636 -2.12 48.83 -6.55
CA PRO A 636 -0.74 48.69 -7.04
C PRO A 636 -0.12 47.33 -6.73
N ARG A 637 -0.47 46.75 -5.57
CA ARG A 637 0.01 45.44 -5.14
C ARG A 637 -0.61 44.31 -5.97
N TYR A 638 -1.94 44.29 -6.13
CA TYR A 638 -2.61 43.28 -6.94
C TYR A 638 -2.13 43.29 -8.40
N ILE A 639 -1.96 44.48 -8.98
CA ILE A 639 -1.43 44.62 -10.35
C ILE A 639 0.00 44.08 -10.44
N SER A 640 0.88 44.40 -9.49
CA SER A 640 2.29 44.01 -9.54
C SER A 640 2.51 42.53 -9.22
N ASP A 641 1.78 41.99 -8.24
CA ASP A 641 2.01 40.66 -7.68
C ASP A 641 1.17 39.57 -8.39
N VAL A 642 0.02 39.94 -8.98
CA VAL A 642 -0.93 38.98 -9.60
C VAL A 642 -1.08 39.23 -11.09
N LEU A 643 -1.54 40.43 -11.48
CA LEU A 643 -1.94 40.65 -12.88
C LEU A 643 -0.75 40.75 -13.84
N ALA A 644 0.31 41.46 -13.46
CA ALA A 644 1.48 41.64 -14.32
C ALA A 644 2.22 40.33 -14.62
N PRO A 645 2.44 39.42 -13.64
CA PRO A 645 2.97 38.10 -13.94
C PRO A 645 2.02 37.25 -14.81
N SER A 646 0.70 37.38 -14.65
CA SER A 646 -0.31 36.62 -15.43
C SER A 646 -0.46 37.06 -16.90
N LEU A 647 0.23 38.13 -17.32
CA LEU A 647 0.15 38.65 -18.67
C LEU A 647 0.72 37.68 -19.72
N SER A 648 1.67 36.82 -19.35
CA SER A 648 2.22 35.79 -20.24
C SER A 648 1.17 34.76 -20.66
N GLU A 649 0.34 34.35 -19.72
CA GLU A 649 -0.71 33.34 -19.86
C GLU A 649 -1.88 33.93 -20.65
N LEU A 650 -2.28 35.16 -20.34
CA LEU A 650 -3.25 35.90 -21.16
C LEU A 650 -2.78 36.10 -22.60
N LYS A 651 -1.48 36.28 -22.82
CA LYS A 651 -0.89 36.33 -24.17
C LYS A 651 -0.94 34.98 -24.87
N ALA A 652 -0.65 33.88 -24.16
CA ALA A 652 -0.79 32.54 -24.73
C ALA A 652 -2.23 32.29 -25.21
N LEU A 653 -3.22 32.72 -24.42
CA LEU A 653 -4.63 32.66 -24.82
C LEU A 653 -4.93 33.58 -26.00
N ALA A 654 -4.43 34.82 -26.01
CA ALA A 654 -4.64 35.77 -27.11
C ALA A 654 -3.99 35.34 -28.44
N ALA A 655 -3.01 34.44 -28.39
CA ALA A 655 -2.34 33.91 -29.58
C ALA A 655 -3.15 32.80 -30.29
N ASP A 656 -4.14 32.22 -29.60
CA ASP A 656 -5.08 31.29 -30.20
C ASP A 656 -5.96 32.04 -31.21
N ALA A 657 -6.04 31.54 -32.46
CA ALA A 657 -6.84 32.15 -33.51
C ALA A 657 -8.35 32.16 -33.18
N ALA A 658 -8.78 31.29 -32.26
CA ALA A 658 -10.14 31.25 -31.73
C ALA A 658 -10.36 32.19 -30.53
N CYS A 659 -9.37 33.03 -30.17
CA CYS A 659 -9.45 33.83 -28.96
C CYS A 659 -10.45 35.00 -29.11
N PRO A 660 -11.40 35.17 -28.16
CA PRO A 660 -12.34 36.29 -28.17
C PRO A 660 -11.63 37.65 -28.04
N PRO A 661 -12.18 38.71 -28.66
CA PRO A 661 -11.64 40.08 -28.56
C PRO A 661 -11.50 40.57 -27.10
N ASP A 662 -12.34 40.07 -26.20
CA ASP A 662 -12.34 40.38 -24.76
C ASP A 662 -10.97 40.13 -24.10
N VAL A 663 -10.18 39.13 -24.53
CA VAL A 663 -8.85 38.86 -23.94
C VAL A 663 -7.85 39.98 -24.27
N ALA A 664 -7.87 40.47 -25.52
CA ALA A 664 -7.02 41.58 -25.93
C ALA A 664 -7.39 42.87 -25.18
N ASP A 665 -8.68 43.10 -24.95
CA ASP A 665 -9.16 44.24 -24.17
C ASP A 665 -8.78 44.15 -22.69
N SER A 666 -8.81 42.95 -22.10
CA SER A 666 -8.32 42.75 -20.74
C SER A 666 -6.81 42.97 -20.63
N LEU A 667 -6.02 42.47 -21.59
CA LEU A 667 -4.58 42.73 -21.65
C LEU A 667 -4.27 44.24 -21.71
N ARG A 668 -4.99 44.98 -22.56
CA ARG A 668 -4.88 46.43 -22.67
C ARG A 668 -5.23 47.12 -21.36
N THR A 669 -6.31 46.70 -20.71
CA THR A 669 -6.78 47.26 -19.44
C THR A 669 -5.78 47.03 -18.32
N ILE A 670 -5.29 45.80 -18.16
CA ILE A 670 -4.29 45.43 -17.15
C ILE A 670 -3.00 46.20 -17.38
N PHE A 671 -2.49 46.24 -18.62
CA PHE A 671 -1.24 46.92 -18.92
C PHE A 671 -1.37 48.44 -18.76
N ASN A 672 -2.50 49.02 -19.14
CA ASN A 672 -2.78 50.43 -18.91
C ASN A 672 -2.87 50.76 -17.41
N ALA A 673 -3.53 49.91 -16.62
CA ALA A 673 -3.54 50.05 -15.16
C ALA A 673 -2.14 49.94 -14.55
N TRP A 674 -1.29 49.06 -15.06
CA TRP A 674 0.12 48.99 -14.65
C TRP A 674 0.86 50.30 -14.96
N LEU A 675 0.65 50.91 -16.13
CA LEU A 675 1.23 52.21 -16.47
C LEU A 675 0.71 53.33 -15.55
N ASP A 676 -0.59 53.36 -15.27
CA ASP A 676 -1.24 54.44 -14.52
C ASP A 676 -0.98 54.35 -13.01
N VAL A 677 -1.07 53.14 -12.45
CA VAL A 677 -1.09 52.90 -11.00
C VAL A 677 0.27 52.42 -10.47
N VAL A 678 0.93 51.51 -11.18
CA VAL A 678 2.21 50.93 -10.73
C VAL A 678 3.37 51.82 -11.14
N LEU A 679 3.52 52.10 -12.44
CA LEU A 679 4.57 52.98 -12.95
C LEU A 679 4.33 54.42 -12.50
N GLY A 680 3.11 54.92 -12.68
CA GLY A 680 2.69 56.27 -12.30
C GLY A 680 3.35 57.35 -13.16
N GLN A 681 3.21 58.61 -12.72
CA GLN A 681 3.86 59.73 -13.38
C GLN A 681 5.37 59.76 -13.08
N PRO A 682 6.21 60.15 -14.06
CA PRO A 682 7.63 60.35 -13.79
C PRO A 682 7.80 61.42 -12.70
N PRO A 683 8.73 61.23 -11.75
CA PRO A 683 8.99 62.25 -10.74
C PRO A 683 9.44 63.55 -11.42
N PRO A 684 9.04 64.72 -10.90
CA PRO A 684 9.40 65.99 -11.50
C PRO A 684 10.93 66.15 -11.55
N PRO A 685 11.49 66.68 -12.65
CA PRO A 685 12.93 66.82 -12.80
C PRO A 685 13.45 67.81 -11.76
N GLU A 686 14.19 67.31 -10.78
CA GLU A 686 14.90 68.17 -9.82
C GLU A 686 16.32 68.44 -10.34
N PRO A 687 16.70 69.71 -10.60
CA PRO A 687 18.02 70.05 -11.14
C PRO A 687 19.16 69.49 -10.29
N ALA A 688 19.02 69.56 -8.95
CA ALA A 688 20.02 69.04 -8.01
C ALA A 688 20.25 67.53 -8.16
N VAL A 689 19.19 66.75 -8.38
CA VAL A 689 19.28 65.30 -8.64
C VAL A 689 19.94 65.04 -9.99
N THR A 690 19.55 65.78 -11.01
CA THR A 690 20.07 65.62 -12.37
C THR A 690 21.56 65.96 -12.45
N ASP A 691 21.97 67.06 -11.84
CA ASP A 691 23.37 67.50 -11.81
C ASP A 691 24.24 66.55 -10.98
N ALA A 692 23.71 66.07 -9.85
CA ALA A 692 24.38 65.06 -9.03
C ALA A 692 24.61 63.75 -9.80
N LEU A 693 23.59 63.23 -10.50
CA LEU A 693 23.74 62.04 -11.34
C LEU A 693 24.71 62.26 -12.50
N ARG A 694 24.72 63.47 -13.11
CA ARG A 694 25.67 63.83 -14.18
C ARG A 694 27.10 63.95 -13.66
N ALA A 695 27.30 64.29 -12.39
CA ALA A 695 28.60 64.40 -11.76
C ALA A 695 29.17 63.04 -11.28
N LEU A 696 28.32 62.02 -11.06
CA LEU A 696 28.75 60.69 -10.59
C LEU A 696 29.84 60.03 -11.47
N PRO A 697 29.82 60.09 -12.81
CA PRO A 697 30.90 59.55 -13.64
C PRO A 697 32.27 60.20 -13.40
N ALA A 698 32.31 61.44 -12.89
CA ALA A 698 33.55 62.11 -12.54
C ALA A 698 34.12 61.64 -11.18
N TRP A 699 33.40 60.80 -10.43
CA TRP A 699 33.88 60.17 -9.20
C TRP A 699 34.75 58.94 -9.54
N LYS A 700 36.06 59.18 -9.64
CA LYS A 700 37.08 58.19 -10.09
C LYS A 700 37.66 57.29 -8.98
N CYS A 701 37.21 57.40 -7.74
CA CYS A 701 37.76 56.56 -6.66
C CYS A 701 37.32 55.10 -6.83
N GLU A 702 38.26 54.17 -6.63
CA GLU A 702 38.05 52.73 -6.81
C GLU A 702 38.08 51.94 -5.49
N CYS A 703 38.20 52.60 -4.33
CA CYS A 703 38.16 51.86 -3.07
C CYS A 703 36.78 51.20 -2.86
N ALA A 704 36.77 50.02 -2.24
CA ALA A 704 35.56 49.19 -2.11
C ALA A 704 34.35 49.95 -1.52
N SER A 705 34.56 50.77 -0.49
CA SER A 705 33.50 51.56 0.13
C SER A 705 32.96 52.69 -0.77
N CYS A 706 33.82 53.34 -1.56
CA CYS A 706 33.38 54.32 -2.58
C CYS A 706 32.64 53.62 -3.72
N GLY A 707 33.08 52.42 -4.13
CA GLY A 707 32.39 51.58 -5.10
C GLY A 707 30.97 51.23 -4.68
N GLN A 708 30.79 50.74 -3.44
CA GLN A 708 29.47 50.43 -2.87
C GLN A 708 28.58 51.68 -2.78
N ALA A 709 29.12 52.82 -2.31
CA ALA A 709 28.37 54.08 -2.25
C ALA A 709 27.94 54.55 -3.65
N ARG A 710 28.83 54.50 -4.64
CA ARG A 710 28.54 54.89 -6.03
C ARG A 710 27.49 53.97 -6.66
N ALA A 711 27.60 52.65 -6.48
CA ALA A 711 26.61 51.69 -6.96
C ALA A 711 25.23 51.94 -6.33
N PHE A 712 25.19 52.13 -5.00
CA PHE A 712 23.98 52.47 -4.28
C PHE A 712 23.32 53.75 -4.82
N LEU A 713 24.09 54.79 -5.09
CA LEU A 713 23.59 56.08 -5.59
C LEU A 713 23.23 56.07 -7.08
N LYS A 714 23.76 55.11 -7.84
CA LYS A 714 23.51 55.01 -9.28
C LYS A 714 22.31 54.11 -9.60
N GLN A 715 22.16 52.99 -8.88
CA GLN A 715 21.31 51.89 -9.34
C GLN A 715 20.28 51.41 -8.31
N SER A 716 20.58 51.51 -7.00
CA SER A 716 19.68 50.99 -5.97
C SER A 716 18.46 51.90 -5.77
N ASP A 717 17.31 51.31 -5.48
CA ASP A 717 16.07 51.97 -5.05
C ASP A 717 15.97 52.08 -3.52
N ASP A 718 16.92 51.52 -2.78
CA ASP A 718 16.98 51.61 -1.32
C ASP A 718 17.18 53.06 -0.87
N LYS A 719 16.48 53.41 0.22
CA LYS A 719 16.58 54.74 0.86
C LYS A 719 17.89 54.95 1.60
N LYS A 720 18.50 53.89 2.12
CA LYS A 720 19.66 53.95 3.02
C LYS A 720 20.68 52.86 2.67
N LEU A 721 21.96 53.22 2.71
CA LEU A 721 23.08 52.29 2.68
C LEU A 721 23.85 52.40 3.99
N LEU A 722 24.10 51.27 4.63
CA LEU A 722 24.98 51.17 5.78
C LEU A 722 26.31 50.57 5.35
N LEU A 723 27.39 51.30 5.60
CA LEU A 723 28.77 50.83 5.47
C LEU A 723 29.31 50.59 6.89
N PRO A 724 29.06 49.41 7.48
CA PRO A 724 29.48 49.13 8.84
C PRO A 724 31.00 48.97 8.91
N ARG A 725 31.60 49.39 10.02
CA ARG A 725 32.98 49.01 10.40
C ARG A 725 34.10 49.35 9.39
N ILE A 726 33.88 50.26 8.44
CA ILE A 726 34.89 50.64 7.43
C ILE A 726 36.12 51.38 7.99
N GLY A 727 36.08 51.78 9.26
CA GLY A 727 37.18 52.47 9.94
C GLY A 727 37.14 53.99 9.76
N ALA A 728 37.75 54.71 10.70
CA ALA A 728 37.75 56.17 10.70
C ALA A 728 38.38 56.80 9.44
N PRO A 729 39.50 56.28 8.87
CA PRO A 729 40.12 56.80 7.65
C PRO A 729 39.22 56.62 6.43
N THR A 730 38.76 55.40 6.15
CA THR A 730 37.88 55.09 5.01
C THR A 730 36.56 55.85 5.10
N ARG A 731 35.96 55.94 6.29
CA ARG A 731 34.76 56.76 6.50
C ARG A 731 35.00 58.24 6.16
N ARG A 732 36.12 58.83 6.60
CA ARG A 732 36.46 60.24 6.27
C ARG A 732 36.66 60.39 4.76
N HIS A 733 37.31 59.43 4.12
CA HIS A 733 37.52 59.40 2.68
C HIS A 733 36.20 59.35 1.90
N VAL A 734 35.33 58.36 2.16
CA VAL A 734 34.01 58.24 1.50
C VAL A 734 33.19 59.50 1.74
N LYS A 735 33.19 60.04 2.96
CA LYS A 735 32.49 61.29 3.29
C LYS A 735 33.03 62.50 2.51
N LYS A 736 34.35 62.58 2.30
CA LYS A 736 34.99 63.65 1.51
C LYS A 736 34.58 63.55 0.04
N GLU A 737 34.64 62.35 -0.54
CA GLU A 737 34.23 62.12 -1.92
C GLU A 737 32.74 62.41 -2.11
N MET A 738 31.87 61.89 -1.24
CA MET A 738 30.42 62.14 -1.34
C MET A 738 30.06 63.63 -1.21
N ARG A 739 30.77 64.38 -0.36
CA ARG A 739 30.60 65.85 -0.27
C ARG A 739 31.09 66.59 -1.51
N LYS A 740 31.94 65.98 -2.34
CA LYS A 740 32.38 66.61 -3.58
C LYS A 740 31.31 66.52 -4.67
N TYR A 741 30.55 65.43 -4.68
CA TYR A 741 29.64 65.12 -5.80
C TYR A 741 28.15 65.21 -5.44
N LEU A 742 27.75 65.03 -4.17
CA LEU A 742 26.36 64.63 -3.82
C LEU A 742 25.79 65.33 -2.57
N VAL A 743 26.26 66.54 -2.25
CA VAL A 743 25.85 67.31 -1.05
C VAL A 743 24.33 67.51 -0.99
N LEU A 744 23.69 67.73 -2.13
CA LEU A 744 22.27 68.09 -2.21
C LEU A 744 21.33 66.88 -2.27
N VAL A 745 21.86 65.68 -2.54
CA VAL A 745 21.03 64.49 -2.83
C VAL A 745 21.25 63.35 -1.84
N SER A 746 22.10 63.56 -0.82
CA SER A 746 22.38 62.56 0.20
C SER A 746 22.73 63.19 1.54
N SER A 747 22.29 62.56 2.63
CA SER A 747 22.72 62.87 3.99
C SER A 747 23.66 61.78 4.50
N LEU A 748 24.64 62.23 5.30
CA LEU A 748 25.76 61.40 5.77
C LEU A 748 25.80 61.39 7.30
N GLU A 749 25.52 60.23 7.89
CA GLU A 749 25.53 60.03 9.34
C GLU A 749 26.68 59.09 9.73
N THR A 750 27.47 59.49 10.73
CA THR A 750 28.55 58.64 11.25
C THR A 750 28.00 57.65 12.26
N VAL A 751 28.22 56.36 12.01
CA VAL A 751 27.88 55.30 12.97
C VAL A 751 29.01 55.21 13.99
N LYS A 752 28.74 55.64 15.23
CA LYS A 752 29.72 55.83 16.32
C LYS A 752 30.23 54.53 16.98
N ARG A 753 30.22 53.39 16.28
CA ARG A 753 30.81 52.14 16.80
C ARG A 753 32.31 52.06 16.45
N ALA A 754 33.12 51.32 17.21
CA ALA A 754 34.51 51.06 16.86
C ALA A 754 34.61 49.65 16.22
N PRO A 755 35.19 49.50 15.01
CA PRO A 755 35.58 50.55 14.06
C PRO A 755 34.38 51.34 13.49
N GLN A 756 34.62 52.61 13.15
CA GLN A 756 33.57 53.57 12.71
C GLN A 756 32.94 53.18 11.38
N GLY A 757 31.62 53.39 11.25
CA GLY A 757 30.86 53.18 10.01
C GLY A 757 30.30 54.48 9.42
N LEU A 758 29.69 54.37 8.24
CA LEU A 758 28.97 55.46 7.57
C LEU A 758 27.58 55.00 7.16
N ARG A 759 26.55 55.77 7.51
CA ARG A 759 25.19 55.62 6.98
C ARG A 759 24.95 56.71 5.95
N ILE A 760 24.60 56.30 4.74
CA ILE A 760 24.26 57.18 3.62
C ILE A 760 22.75 57.09 3.43
N GLN A 761 22.06 58.21 3.40
CA GLN A 761 20.63 58.26 3.14
C GLN A 761 20.37 59.14 1.93
N LYS A 762 19.64 58.63 0.93
CA LYS A 762 19.27 59.39 -0.27
C LYS A 762 18.20 60.44 0.06
N ALA A 763 18.21 61.54 -0.68
CA ALA A 763 17.07 62.44 -0.76
C ALA A 763 15.85 61.70 -1.32
N SER A 764 14.65 62.07 -0.88
CA SER A 764 13.39 61.42 -1.31
C SER A 764 13.19 61.46 -2.82
N SER A 765 13.57 62.56 -3.48
CA SER A 765 13.49 62.73 -4.93
C SER A 765 14.40 61.76 -5.70
N LEU A 766 15.62 61.52 -5.19
CA LEU A 766 16.52 60.53 -5.76
C LEU A 766 15.99 59.10 -5.57
N VAL A 767 15.40 58.79 -4.40
CA VAL A 767 14.73 57.50 -4.15
C VAL A 767 13.56 57.30 -5.11
N GLN A 768 12.68 58.31 -5.26
CA GLN A 768 11.55 58.26 -6.19
C GLN A 768 12.00 58.05 -7.64
N LEU A 769 13.08 58.72 -8.07
CA LEU A 769 13.65 58.53 -9.40
C LEU A 769 14.16 57.10 -9.63
N HIS A 770 14.88 56.52 -8.66
CA HIS A 770 15.33 55.13 -8.78
C HIS A 770 14.17 54.13 -8.73
N GLN A 771 13.19 54.32 -7.86
CA GLN A 771 11.98 53.49 -7.82
C GLN A 771 11.21 53.56 -9.14
N TYR A 772 11.08 54.76 -9.73
CA TYR A 772 10.48 54.93 -11.05
C TYR A 772 11.28 54.18 -12.13
N ARG A 773 12.61 54.31 -12.15
CA ARG A 773 13.46 53.57 -13.10
C ARG A 773 13.37 52.05 -12.92
N ALA A 774 13.36 51.55 -11.68
CA ALA A 774 13.20 50.13 -11.40
C ALA A 774 11.86 49.61 -11.94
N LYS A 775 10.77 50.37 -11.73
CA LYS A 775 9.46 50.08 -12.33
C LYS A 775 9.52 50.10 -13.86
N GLN A 776 10.20 51.06 -14.47
CA GLN A 776 10.36 51.07 -15.93
C GLN A 776 11.09 49.82 -16.46
N ILE A 777 12.15 49.37 -15.78
CA ILE A 777 12.86 48.14 -16.14
C ILE A 777 11.90 46.94 -16.05
N ALA A 778 11.09 46.86 -14.99
CA ALA A 778 10.06 45.84 -14.85
C ALA A 778 9.02 45.92 -15.99
N GLY A 779 8.56 47.12 -16.36
CA GLY A 779 7.65 47.34 -17.49
C GLY A 779 8.21 46.90 -18.84
N VAL A 780 9.51 47.16 -19.08
CA VAL A 780 10.20 46.65 -20.27
C VAL A 780 10.24 45.13 -20.24
N LYS A 781 10.55 44.51 -19.10
CA LYS A 781 10.54 43.05 -18.95
C LYS A 781 9.17 42.45 -19.26
N ILE A 782 8.10 43.05 -18.75
CA ILE A 782 6.71 42.65 -19.03
C ILE A 782 6.42 42.74 -20.54
N LEU A 783 6.72 43.87 -21.19
CA LEU A 783 6.53 44.03 -22.65
C LEU A 783 7.31 42.98 -23.44
N THR A 784 8.57 42.70 -23.07
CA THR A 784 9.37 41.69 -23.76
C THR A 784 8.85 40.27 -23.54
N GLY A 785 8.22 39.99 -22.38
CA GLY A 785 7.53 38.73 -22.14
C GLY A 785 6.30 38.56 -23.01
N LEU A 786 5.57 39.67 -23.25
CA LEU A 786 4.45 39.70 -24.18
C LEU A 786 4.88 39.43 -25.62
N SER A 787 5.94 40.07 -26.13
CA SER A 787 6.52 39.76 -27.44
C SER A 787 7.81 40.58 -27.65
N THR A 788 8.74 40.05 -28.45
CA THR A 788 9.91 40.82 -28.95
C THR A 788 9.63 41.49 -30.29
N ASP A 789 8.50 41.19 -30.92
CA ASP A 789 8.04 41.76 -32.19
C ASP A 789 7.08 42.94 -31.92
N ASP A 790 7.53 44.14 -32.30
CA ASP A 790 6.79 45.41 -32.20
C ASP A 790 5.44 45.37 -32.94
N GLY A 791 5.34 44.66 -34.06
CA GLY A 791 4.10 44.51 -34.82
C GLY A 791 3.05 43.73 -34.03
N LYS A 792 3.46 42.62 -33.42
CA LYS A 792 2.60 41.81 -32.53
C LYS A 792 2.20 42.58 -31.27
N LEU A 793 3.13 43.30 -30.65
CA LEU A 793 2.82 44.14 -29.48
C LEU A 793 1.81 45.24 -29.81
N ARG A 794 1.96 45.90 -30.97
CA ARG A 794 1.01 46.93 -31.43
C ARG A 794 -0.36 46.34 -31.76
N GLY A 795 -0.42 45.13 -32.34
CA GLY A 795 -1.70 44.44 -32.55
C GLY A 795 -2.40 44.08 -31.24
N LEU A 796 -1.65 43.54 -30.28
CA LEU A 796 -2.17 43.10 -28.99
C LEU A 796 -2.61 44.28 -28.10
N LEU A 797 -1.72 45.25 -27.87
CA LEU A 797 -1.92 46.35 -26.94
C LEU A 797 -2.55 47.61 -27.58
N GLY A 798 -2.65 47.67 -28.91
CA GLY A 798 -3.25 48.81 -29.61
C GLY A 798 -2.59 50.15 -29.23
N PRO A 799 -3.38 51.22 -29.01
CA PRO A 799 -2.87 52.54 -28.60
C PRO A 799 -2.10 52.55 -27.27
N VAL A 800 -2.34 51.57 -26.39
CA VAL A 800 -1.62 51.45 -25.11
C VAL A 800 -0.13 51.17 -25.36
N TYR A 801 0.22 50.50 -26.46
CA TYR A 801 1.60 50.24 -26.83
C TYR A 801 2.41 51.53 -27.05
N ASP A 802 1.87 52.48 -27.81
CA ASP A 802 2.59 53.72 -28.10
C ASP A 802 2.74 54.57 -26.83
N ARG A 803 1.74 54.55 -25.94
CA ARG A 803 1.82 55.16 -24.60
C ARG A 803 2.91 54.50 -23.75
N ALA A 804 2.95 53.16 -23.73
CA ALA A 804 3.97 52.38 -23.02
C ALA A 804 5.37 52.72 -23.52
N LEU A 805 5.56 52.80 -24.84
CA LEU A 805 6.82 53.19 -25.45
C LEU A 805 7.26 54.58 -25.00
N VAL A 806 6.37 55.57 -24.96
CA VAL A 806 6.71 56.92 -24.46
C VAL A 806 7.13 56.86 -22.98
N ALA A 807 6.37 56.15 -22.15
CA ALA A 807 6.63 56.05 -20.71
C ALA A 807 7.93 55.28 -20.38
N LEU A 808 8.28 54.25 -21.18
CA LEU A 808 9.42 53.36 -20.92
C LEU A 808 10.70 53.75 -21.69
N ARG A 809 10.61 54.52 -22.79
CA ARG A 809 11.77 54.92 -23.62
C ARG A 809 12.75 55.88 -22.93
N THR A 810 12.39 56.50 -21.81
CA THR A 810 13.33 57.35 -21.06
C THR A 810 14.54 56.57 -20.52
N LEU A 811 14.49 55.23 -20.44
CA LEU A 811 15.63 54.35 -20.17
C LEU A 811 16.68 54.33 -21.32
N LYS A 812 16.22 54.28 -22.58
CA LYS A 812 17.12 54.14 -23.76
C LYS A 812 18.01 55.36 -24.01
N LYS A 813 17.59 56.55 -23.58
CA LYS A 813 18.37 57.80 -23.77
C LYS A 813 19.49 57.99 -22.75
N HIS A 814 19.49 57.28 -21.62
CA HIS A 814 20.41 57.58 -20.54
C HIS A 814 21.27 56.42 -20.02
N GLU A 815 20.89 55.15 -20.12
CA GLU A 815 21.70 54.07 -19.52
C GLU A 815 21.17 52.66 -19.83
N LEU A 816 21.38 52.16 -21.05
CA LEU A 816 21.49 50.71 -21.26
C LEU A 816 22.94 50.43 -21.67
N PRO A 817 23.74 49.72 -20.84
CA PRO A 817 24.95 49.11 -21.38
C PRO A 817 24.49 48.18 -22.50
N ALA A 818 25.09 48.31 -23.69
CA ALA A 818 24.85 47.36 -24.77
C ALA A 818 24.92 45.95 -24.18
N ALA A 819 23.82 45.21 -24.25
CA ALA A 819 23.83 43.80 -23.91
C ALA A 819 24.95 43.19 -24.74
N GLY A 820 26.03 42.81 -24.07
CA GLY A 820 27.18 42.22 -24.71
C GLY A 820 26.68 41.02 -25.48
N SER A 821 26.80 41.09 -26.80
CA SER A 821 26.84 39.92 -27.64
C SER A 821 27.93 39.02 -27.06
N LEU A 822 27.53 38.02 -26.28
CA LEU A 822 28.32 36.82 -26.08
C LEU A 822 28.41 36.18 -27.47
N ARG A 823 29.36 36.66 -28.26
CA ARG A 823 29.91 35.87 -29.36
C ARG A 823 30.55 34.65 -28.69
N PRO A 824 30.17 33.42 -29.06
CA PRO A 824 30.89 32.25 -28.62
C PRO A 824 32.33 32.39 -29.14
N THR A 825 33.30 32.33 -28.24
CA THR A 825 34.70 32.15 -28.59
C THR A 825 34.81 30.84 -29.36
N LYS A 826 35.09 30.95 -30.66
CA LYS A 826 35.55 29.88 -31.53
C LYS A 826 36.78 29.25 -30.86
N ARG A 827 36.58 28.09 -30.22
CA ARG A 827 37.68 27.20 -29.82
C ARG A 827 37.73 26.15 -30.91
N GLU A 828 38.70 26.31 -31.81
CA GLU A 828 39.11 25.26 -32.73
C GLU A 828 39.59 24.07 -31.91
N ASN A 829 38.89 22.95 -32.03
CA ASN A 829 39.44 21.63 -31.81
C ASN A 829 38.94 20.77 -32.96
N ASN A 830 39.91 20.24 -33.69
CA ASN A 830 39.78 19.15 -34.64
C ASN A 830 38.91 18.03 -34.07
N LEU A 831 37.99 17.50 -34.89
CA LEU A 831 37.63 16.08 -34.94
C LEU A 831 36.82 15.83 -36.23
N THR A 832 36.92 14.60 -36.68
CA THR A 832 36.86 14.06 -38.04
C THR A 832 35.48 13.98 -38.67
N GLU A 833 35.49 13.89 -40.00
CA GLU A 833 34.38 13.44 -40.85
C GLU A 833 33.81 12.11 -40.36
N GLU A 834 32.50 12.04 -40.13
CA GLU A 834 31.62 10.99 -40.64
C GLU A 834 30.15 11.33 -40.29
N GLU A 835 29.23 10.94 -41.17
CA GLU A 835 27.76 10.93 -40.99
C GLU A 835 26.97 12.21 -41.37
N LYS A 836 26.76 12.35 -42.69
CA LYS A 836 25.52 12.88 -43.27
C LYS A 836 25.01 11.92 -44.34
N HIS A 837 23.68 11.82 -44.44
CA HIS A 837 22.83 11.10 -45.43
C HIS A 837 22.37 9.72 -44.93
N ILE A 838 21.09 9.35 -44.84
CA ILE A 838 19.85 9.77 -45.52
C ILE A 838 18.65 9.42 -44.62
N ALA A 839 17.63 10.28 -44.62
CA ALA A 839 16.25 9.89 -44.35
C ALA A 839 15.55 9.68 -45.69
N THR A 840 15.01 8.49 -45.94
CA THR A 840 13.81 8.23 -46.75
C THR A 840 13.53 6.73 -46.84
N ASP A 841 12.24 6.43 -46.72
CA ASP A 841 11.49 5.41 -47.45
C ASP A 841 11.09 4.09 -46.79
N SER A 842 9.91 3.70 -47.25
CA SER A 842 8.86 2.79 -46.84
C SER A 842 9.11 1.31 -47.17
N GLY A 843 8.27 0.44 -46.58
CA GLY A 843 7.79 -0.78 -47.26
C GLY A 843 8.35 -2.13 -46.80
N GLU A 844 7.47 -2.91 -46.17
CA GLU A 844 7.20 -4.35 -46.37
C GLU A 844 8.32 -5.42 -46.43
N GLU A 845 8.22 -6.35 -45.45
CA GLU A 845 8.12 -7.81 -45.60
C GLU A 845 9.38 -8.70 -45.81
N ILE A 846 9.29 -9.87 -45.14
CA ILE A 846 10.02 -11.16 -45.31
C ILE A 846 11.17 -11.51 -44.33
N MET A 847 10.82 -12.41 -43.41
CA MET A 847 11.50 -13.63 -42.92
C MET A 847 13.04 -13.77 -43.00
N ALA A 848 13.68 -14.10 -41.87
CA ALA A 848 14.10 -15.48 -41.49
C ALA A 848 15.31 -15.52 -40.51
N ALA A 849 15.07 -16.21 -39.38
CA ALA A 849 15.92 -17.22 -38.71
C ALA A 849 17.26 -16.87 -38.01
N SER A 850 17.47 -17.65 -36.92
CA SER A 850 18.63 -17.84 -36.01
C SER A 850 18.83 -16.75 -34.95
N ASP A 851 19.06 -17.03 -33.66
CA ASP A 851 19.47 -18.25 -32.96
C ASP A 851 18.94 -18.22 -31.50
N GLU A 852 18.56 -19.39 -30.99
CA GLU A 852 18.17 -19.65 -29.61
C GLU A 852 19.39 -19.82 -28.69
N ARG A 853 19.32 -19.32 -27.43
CA ARG A 853 19.39 -20.13 -26.18
C ARG A 853 19.39 -19.25 -24.91
N PRO A 854 19.00 -19.80 -23.73
CA PRO A 854 17.91 -19.24 -22.94
C PRO A 854 18.36 -18.59 -21.62
N ALA A 855 17.62 -17.58 -21.18
CA ALA A 855 17.63 -17.09 -19.80
C ALA A 855 16.37 -17.56 -19.06
N LYS A 856 16.59 -18.00 -17.81
CA LYS A 856 15.63 -18.59 -16.88
C LYS A 856 14.37 -17.72 -16.71
N LYS A 857 13.19 -18.32 -16.93
CA LYS A 857 11.89 -17.73 -16.58
C LYS A 857 11.68 -17.76 -15.07
N LEU A 858 11.57 -16.57 -14.46
CA LEU A 858 10.74 -16.34 -13.28
C LEU A 858 9.29 -16.68 -13.62
N LYS A 859 8.55 -17.22 -12.66
CA LYS A 859 7.19 -17.75 -12.82
C LYS A 859 6.25 -16.94 -11.94
N GLU A 860 5.70 -15.88 -12.51
CA GLU A 860 4.59 -15.01 -12.07
C GLU A 860 3.91 -14.58 -13.39
N ASP A 861 2.60 -14.53 -13.64
CA ASP A 861 1.38 -14.68 -12.86
C ASP A 861 0.35 -15.35 -13.79
N LEU A 862 -0.50 -16.25 -13.26
CA LEU A 862 -1.72 -16.65 -13.95
C LEU A 862 -2.83 -15.67 -13.53
N SER A 863 -3.47 -15.02 -14.51
CA SER A 863 -4.60 -14.13 -14.21
C SER A 863 -5.77 -14.92 -13.60
N SER A 864 -6.49 -14.29 -12.68
CA SER A 864 -7.67 -14.84 -12.01
C SER A 864 -8.69 -15.44 -12.99
N GLU A 865 -8.84 -14.89 -14.19
CA GLU A 865 -9.71 -15.41 -15.25
C GLU A 865 -9.31 -16.81 -15.77
N GLN A 866 -8.02 -17.14 -15.81
CA GLN A 866 -7.55 -18.45 -16.28
C GLN A 866 -7.74 -19.56 -15.24
N LEU A 867 -7.73 -19.20 -13.95
CA LEU A 867 -8.08 -20.07 -12.84
C LEU A 867 -9.59 -20.41 -12.87
N TRP A 868 -10.44 -19.41 -13.12
CA TRP A 868 -11.89 -19.60 -13.27
C TRP A 868 -12.26 -20.49 -14.47
N ALA A 869 -11.60 -20.31 -15.62
CA ALA A 869 -11.86 -21.12 -16.81
C ALA A 869 -11.42 -22.59 -16.67
N SER A 870 -10.46 -22.88 -15.79
CA SER A 870 -9.98 -24.25 -15.53
C SER A 870 -10.86 -24.99 -14.52
N LEU A 871 -11.47 -24.27 -13.56
CA LEU A 871 -12.43 -24.81 -12.60
C LEU A 871 -13.80 -25.11 -13.22
N LEU A 872 -14.22 -24.38 -14.26
CA LEU A 872 -15.47 -24.65 -15.00
C LEU A 872 -15.35 -25.81 -16.00
N LYS A 873 -14.13 -26.28 -16.27
CA LYS A 873 -13.86 -27.36 -17.24
C LYS A 873 -13.67 -28.73 -16.58
N TRP A 874 -13.63 -28.75 -15.25
CA TRP A 874 -13.65 -29.93 -14.38
C TRP A 874 -15.07 -30.07 -13.82
#